data_AF-A0A2K9NR47-F1
#
_entry.id   AF-A0A2K9NR47-F1
#
_cell.length_a   1.000
_cell.length_b   1.000
_cell.length_c   1.000
_cell.angle_alpha   90.00
_cell.angle_beta   90.00
_cell.angle_gamma   90.00
#
_symmetry.space_group_name_H-M   'P 1'
#
loop_
_entity.id
_entity.type
_entity.pdbx_description
1 polymer ?
#
loop_
_entity_poly.entity_id
_entity_poly.type
_entity_poly.pdbx_seq_one_letter_code
_entity_poly.pdbx_strand_id
1 'polypeptide(L)'
;MSVTITRNPNLSKAGKHPEFEHLLKKEFGDSWWTGLAPEKCPGFDQERNCLVALPLLNLKTATREDILAYFNNSWTLTELLFQSLKVEEAYIRPPYHALRHPLIFYYGHPAVLYLNKLRIAGLQKDAVNIYLEKVLETGVDEMSWDDMSKNEMAWPKVAAVHAYRKTVYDIIVNLIKTHPDLNTIGSLNQDSPWWSLWMGIEHEKIHFETSSVLMRELPIEYLETPRFWAPLHPSKNSPHAMTENSWVKKSGERVNIGKPQDTESYGWDNEYGNRTVEIKDFEYTKNQITNGEYFDFVSSGAYINDKYWAPEGLQWRKFRNTKRPTFWVGVGPEGTHQYELRTIFEIIPMPMSWPVEVNYHEAIAYCNWKTESDKTKLKYRLLTEAEFVAIKPKVKDPVLQKQPYKNYKGFSDYQNEYKENFNFLWSSPKEVGDELFGNTWHWLMDQFNPLPGFEVNSLYDDFSTPCFDGKHQMIRGGSFMSCGHEASHWARFHFRPHFYQHSGFRMAATLDGSADNGATFLLKEKEYVHPRRTNVLDQMVGHEWWKKIEQPLEMSDAEMKSIFEQTETQVLKYLQDMPSKSPMGDAHDPAVNGLKKDFSVPYHATKNFPAHPESYQNLMKTVFEDMARYSQIPGHPGFAAYVAGAGNFISNTAQLIAQTLNPFSGHYMMAPGLVTLEMEVIKWFQTMIGYDEISSQGFLTTGSSVATLSALAMARKEKITGFDYSKVTAYTSSDSHHCIAKAWVMLGLKKENLRQIPLKNYKMDNKLLSEKIEEDVARGFKPFLVVATLGSTKTGCVDSLEEILPIAKKHNLWVHADGAYGALFMLTEKGRSLLKGIEETDSVALDPHKALSIPYGTGCLLVKNKDHMLFDYLSDDSYMPPRPVDQVDYADITPELSRDFRGLRVWLPLKTLGVGPFQLNLEEKLKLAEWLSAEIAKIPDLVVVSKPELSILTFAHKKGDAETKKLMENINNKGTLFLSSCTIDGKLAIRFCLLGFRLHYDRLEKALNEIKTMV
;
A
#
# COMPACT_ATOMS: atom_id res chain seq x y z
N MET A 1 1.35 12.22 -32.89
CA MET A 1 0.06 12.49 -32.21
C MET A 1 -0.87 11.34 -32.52
N SER A 2 -0.89 10.31 -31.66
CA SER A 2 -1.82 9.19 -31.77
C SER A 2 -3.20 9.69 -31.35
N VAL A 3 -4.19 9.57 -32.23
CA VAL A 3 -5.60 9.69 -31.84
C VAL A 3 -5.89 8.46 -30.99
N THR A 4 -5.76 8.57 -29.67
CA THR A 4 -6.15 7.53 -28.73
C THR A 4 -7.65 7.32 -28.91
N ILE A 5 -8.06 6.13 -29.34
CA ILE A 5 -9.46 5.77 -29.54
C ILE A 5 -10.11 5.78 -28.15
N THR A 6 -10.83 6.84 -27.80
CA THR A 6 -11.50 6.98 -26.48
C THR A 6 -12.86 6.26 -26.39
N ARG A 7 -13.35 5.74 -27.52
CA ARG A 7 -14.53 4.91 -27.64
C ARG A 7 -14.17 3.44 -27.38
N ASN A 8 -15.07 2.65 -26.78
CA ASN A 8 -14.82 1.21 -26.59
C ASN A 8 -14.48 0.54 -27.94
N PRO A 9 -13.20 0.13 -28.16
CA PRO A 9 -12.77 -0.45 -29.43
C PRO A 9 -13.34 -1.86 -29.63
N ASN A 10 -13.75 -2.52 -28.54
CA ASN A 10 -14.22 -3.90 -28.52
C ASN A 10 -15.65 -4.06 -29.08
N LEU A 11 -16.35 -2.96 -29.39
CA LEU A 11 -17.75 -2.95 -29.83
C LEU A 11 -17.91 -2.55 -31.32
N SER A 12 -16.86 -2.68 -32.12
CA SER A 12 -16.90 -2.44 -33.57
C SER A 12 -16.96 -3.76 -34.36
N LYS A 13 -17.85 -3.85 -35.36
CA LYS A 13 -18.01 -5.04 -36.20
C LYS A 13 -17.15 -4.88 -37.46
N ALA A 14 -15.90 -5.36 -37.46
CA ALA A 14 -15.13 -5.54 -38.70
C ALA A 14 -13.92 -6.48 -38.53
N GLY A 15 -14.02 -7.67 -39.15
CA GLY A 15 -12.94 -8.64 -39.36
C GLY A 15 -13.37 -10.05 -39.00
N LYS A 16 -13.01 -11.07 -39.80
CA LYS A 16 -13.09 -12.47 -39.36
C LYS A 16 -12.11 -12.63 -38.19
N HIS A 17 -12.59 -12.52 -36.96
CA HIS A 17 -11.77 -12.74 -35.77
C HIS A 17 -11.38 -14.23 -35.73
N PRO A 18 -10.12 -14.58 -35.39
CA PRO A 18 -9.72 -15.97 -35.24
C PRO A 18 -10.58 -16.65 -34.17
N GLU A 19 -11.06 -17.87 -34.43
CA GLU A 19 -11.72 -18.66 -33.40
C GLU A 19 -10.70 -18.96 -32.29
N PHE A 20 -10.90 -18.40 -31.10
CA PHE A 20 -10.10 -18.74 -29.93
C PHE A 20 -10.50 -20.11 -29.40
N GLU A 21 -9.52 -21.00 -29.24
CA GLU A 21 -9.69 -22.22 -28.46
C GLU A 21 -9.99 -21.83 -27.00
N HIS A 22 -10.91 -22.52 -26.33
CA HIS A 22 -11.23 -22.24 -24.94
C HIS A 22 -10.20 -22.86 -24.01
N LEU A 23 -9.06 -22.18 -23.85
CA LEU A 23 -7.90 -22.65 -23.10
C LEU A 23 -8.23 -23.00 -21.66
N LEU A 24 -9.05 -22.18 -20.97
CA LEU A 24 -9.39 -22.43 -19.57
C LEU A 24 -10.31 -23.65 -19.39
N LYS A 25 -11.25 -23.88 -20.31
CA LYS A 25 -12.09 -25.09 -20.30
C LYS A 25 -11.27 -26.34 -20.60
N LYS A 26 -10.23 -26.23 -21.42
CA LYS A 26 -9.26 -27.32 -21.66
C LYS A 26 -8.37 -27.57 -20.44
N GLU A 27 -7.98 -26.52 -19.71
CA GLU A 27 -7.15 -26.60 -18.52
C GLU A 27 -7.91 -27.17 -17.31
N PHE A 28 -9.08 -26.61 -17.00
CA PHE A 28 -9.86 -26.97 -15.82
C PHE A 28 -10.90 -28.06 -16.10
N GLY A 29 -11.53 -28.09 -17.27
CA GLY A 29 -12.62 -29.04 -17.56
C GLY A 29 -13.68 -29.07 -16.45
N ASP A 30 -13.99 -30.26 -15.94
CA ASP A 30 -14.93 -30.45 -14.83
C ASP A 30 -14.41 -29.94 -13.48
N SER A 31 -13.10 -29.72 -13.33
CA SER A 31 -12.50 -29.16 -12.10
C SER A 31 -12.64 -27.64 -12.01
N TRP A 32 -13.33 -27.00 -12.94
CA TRP A 32 -13.66 -25.56 -12.87
C TRP A 32 -14.53 -25.24 -11.66
N TRP A 33 -15.45 -26.13 -11.30
CA TRP A 33 -16.37 -25.88 -10.18
C TRP A 33 -15.63 -26.06 -8.86
N THR A 34 -15.36 -24.96 -8.17
CA THR A 34 -14.82 -25.01 -6.81
C THR A 34 -15.90 -25.43 -5.80
N GLY A 35 -17.16 -25.15 -6.12
CA GLY A 35 -18.33 -25.58 -5.37
C GLY A 35 -19.09 -26.76 -5.98
N LEU A 36 -20.42 -26.65 -6.05
CA LEU A 36 -21.26 -27.62 -6.77
C LEU A 36 -21.26 -27.30 -8.27
N ALA A 37 -21.24 -28.33 -9.11
CA ALA A 37 -21.54 -28.15 -10.53
C ALA A 37 -23.01 -27.71 -10.73
N PRO A 38 -23.35 -26.91 -11.76
CA PRO A 38 -24.68 -26.36 -11.95
C PRO A 38 -25.82 -27.39 -11.86
N GLU A 39 -25.67 -28.54 -12.51
CA GLU A 39 -26.64 -29.64 -12.53
C GLU A 39 -26.88 -30.32 -11.16
N LYS A 40 -25.98 -30.12 -10.19
CA LYS A 40 -26.10 -30.63 -8.81
C LYS A 40 -26.48 -29.52 -7.83
N CYS A 41 -26.57 -28.28 -8.30
CA CYS A 41 -26.78 -27.12 -7.46
C CYS A 41 -28.28 -26.84 -7.28
N PRO A 42 -28.75 -26.50 -6.05
CA PRO A 42 -30.11 -26.00 -5.84
C PRO A 42 -30.43 -24.80 -6.76
N GLY A 43 -31.63 -24.78 -7.33
CA GLY A 43 -32.01 -23.80 -8.35
C GLY A 43 -31.74 -24.24 -9.79
N PHE A 44 -31.22 -25.46 -10.02
CA PHE A 44 -31.11 -26.02 -11.37
C PHE A 44 -32.49 -26.35 -11.95
N ASP A 45 -32.80 -25.77 -13.09
CA ASP A 45 -34.04 -25.95 -13.83
C ASP A 45 -33.85 -27.05 -14.87
N GLN A 46 -34.49 -28.21 -14.64
CA GLN A 46 -34.38 -29.35 -15.54
C GLN A 46 -35.10 -29.13 -16.87
N GLU A 47 -36.18 -28.35 -16.89
CA GLU A 47 -36.99 -28.11 -18.10
C GLU A 47 -36.26 -27.20 -19.07
N ARG A 48 -35.62 -26.15 -18.55
CA ARG A 48 -34.86 -25.18 -19.35
C ARG A 48 -33.36 -25.48 -19.42
N ASN A 49 -32.91 -26.50 -18.70
CA ASN A 49 -31.53 -26.94 -18.64
C ASN A 49 -30.55 -25.80 -18.31
N CYS A 50 -30.88 -25.02 -17.27
CA CYS A 50 -30.07 -23.87 -16.81
C CYS A 50 -30.11 -23.72 -15.29
N LEU A 51 -29.13 -23.01 -14.73
CA LEU A 51 -29.15 -22.61 -13.32
C LEU A 51 -29.81 -21.24 -13.17
N VAL A 52 -30.80 -21.11 -12.28
CA VAL A 52 -31.39 -19.82 -11.89
C VAL A 52 -31.06 -19.49 -10.44
N ALA A 53 -31.15 -18.20 -10.08
CA ALA A 53 -30.93 -17.80 -8.70
C ALA A 53 -32.12 -18.17 -7.82
N LEU A 54 -31.82 -18.65 -6.61
CA LEU A 54 -32.83 -18.89 -5.58
C LEU A 54 -33.40 -17.56 -5.05
N PRO A 55 -34.64 -17.56 -4.51
CA PRO A 55 -35.25 -16.37 -3.93
C PRO A 55 -34.41 -15.85 -2.75
N LEU A 56 -34.60 -14.59 -2.37
CA LEU A 56 -33.99 -13.98 -1.19
C LEU A 56 -34.37 -14.75 0.08
N LEU A 57 -33.37 -15.16 0.85
CA LEU A 57 -33.54 -15.96 2.06
C LEU A 57 -34.45 -15.27 3.09
N ASN A 58 -35.43 -16.00 3.62
CA ASN A 58 -36.28 -15.53 4.71
C ASN A 58 -35.65 -15.90 6.06
N LEU A 59 -35.00 -14.96 6.72
CA LEU A 59 -34.24 -15.19 7.95
C LEU A 59 -35.12 -15.63 9.14
N LYS A 60 -36.45 -15.41 9.08
CA LYS A 60 -37.37 -15.85 10.14
C LYS A 60 -37.78 -17.33 10.01
N THR A 61 -37.73 -17.90 8.81
CA THR A 61 -38.24 -19.26 8.53
C THR A 61 -37.23 -20.20 7.90
N ALA A 62 -36.11 -19.68 7.39
CA ALA A 62 -35.07 -20.46 6.76
C ALA A 62 -34.48 -21.52 7.72
N THR A 63 -34.14 -22.66 7.14
CA THR A 63 -33.39 -23.73 7.80
C THR A 63 -31.91 -23.67 7.41
N ARG A 64 -31.06 -24.42 8.13
CA ARG A 64 -29.65 -24.61 7.75
C ARG A 64 -29.49 -25.16 6.33
N GLU A 65 -30.41 -26.02 5.89
CA GLU A 65 -30.43 -26.54 4.52
C GLU A 65 -30.69 -25.43 3.50
N ASP A 66 -31.62 -24.51 3.81
CA ASP A 66 -31.91 -23.37 2.95
C ASP A 66 -30.71 -22.42 2.84
N ILE A 67 -30.00 -22.17 3.95
CA ILE A 67 -28.78 -21.36 3.95
C ILE A 67 -27.71 -21.97 3.04
N LEU A 68 -27.46 -23.28 3.22
CA LEU A 68 -26.45 -23.97 2.42
C LEU A 68 -26.84 -23.99 0.94
N ALA A 69 -28.11 -24.19 0.62
CA ALA A 69 -28.61 -24.12 -0.74
C ALA A 69 -28.45 -22.71 -1.35
N TYR A 70 -28.75 -21.66 -0.58
CA TYR A 70 -28.61 -20.27 -1.01
C TYR A 70 -27.16 -19.88 -1.29
N PHE A 71 -26.24 -20.26 -0.40
CA PHE A 71 -24.80 -20.07 -0.57
C PHE A 71 -24.28 -20.81 -1.81
N ASN A 72 -24.58 -22.11 -1.95
CA ASN A 72 -24.12 -22.91 -3.08
C ASN A 72 -24.64 -22.36 -4.41
N ASN A 73 -25.91 -21.95 -4.46
CA ASN A 73 -26.51 -21.35 -5.64
C ASN A 73 -25.80 -20.05 -6.04
N SER A 74 -25.59 -19.14 -5.09
CA SER A 74 -24.91 -17.87 -5.32
C SER A 74 -23.47 -18.05 -5.80
N TRP A 75 -22.73 -18.94 -5.15
CA TRP A 75 -21.36 -19.29 -5.52
C TRP A 75 -21.29 -19.88 -6.94
N THR A 76 -22.17 -20.83 -7.24
CA THR A 76 -22.18 -21.52 -8.54
C THR A 76 -22.59 -20.60 -9.68
N LEU A 77 -23.49 -19.63 -9.45
CA LEU A 77 -23.84 -18.62 -10.45
C LEU A 77 -22.63 -17.76 -10.85
N THR A 78 -21.84 -17.32 -9.86
CA THR A 78 -20.58 -16.62 -10.12
C THR A 78 -19.62 -17.50 -10.91
N GLU A 79 -19.43 -18.76 -10.50
CA GLU A 79 -18.56 -19.68 -11.26
C GLU A 79 -19.06 -19.90 -12.69
N LEU A 80 -20.37 -19.98 -12.91
CA LEU A 80 -20.98 -20.16 -14.21
C LEU A 80 -20.74 -18.95 -15.11
N LEU A 81 -20.89 -17.73 -14.59
CA LEU A 81 -20.59 -16.50 -15.31
C LEU A 81 -19.11 -16.44 -15.69
N PHE A 82 -18.21 -16.71 -14.74
CA PHE A 82 -16.77 -16.62 -14.99
C PHE A 82 -16.24 -17.76 -15.87
N GLN A 83 -16.88 -18.93 -15.92
CA GLN A 83 -16.52 -20.00 -16.85
C GLN A 83 -16.55 -19.54 -18.32
N SER A 84 -17.37 -18.54 -18.64
CA SER A 84 -17.55 -18.01 -20.00
C SER A 84 -16.28 -17.42 -20.62
N LEU A 85 -15.30 -17.04 -19.80
CA LEU A 85 -14.08 -16.39 -20.26
C LEU A 85 -13.12 -17.43 -20.86
N LYS A 86 -12.81 -17.28 -22.15
CA LYS A 86 -12.10 -18.32 -22.92
C LYS A 86 -10.61 -18.42 -22.61
N VAL A 87 -10.00 -17.31 -22.22
CA VAL A 87 -8.54 -17.13 -22.07
C VAL A 87 -8.20 -16.32 -20.81
N GLU A 88 -7.02 -16.56 -20.23
CA GLU A 88 -6.54 -15.85 -19.02
C GLU A 88 -6.47 -14.33 -19.24
N GLU A 89 -6.14 -13.87 -20.44
CA GLU A 89 -6.12 -12.44 -20.78
C GLU A 89 -7.47 -11.76 -20.52
N ALA A 90 -8.59 -12.45 -20.73
CA ALA A 90 -9.92 -11.90 -20.48
C ALA A 90 -10.18 -11.61 -18.99
N TYR A 91 -9.49 -12.29 -18.08
CA TYR A 91 -9.57 -12.02 -16.64
C TYR A 91 -8.72 -10.83 -16.22
N ILE A 92 -7.50 -10.71 -16.76
CA ILE A 92 -6.51 -9.74 -16.28
C ILE A 92 -6.48 -8.44 -17.10
N ARG A 93 -7.22 -8.37 -18.21
CA ARG A 93 -7.34 -7.18 -19.05
C ARG A 93 -8.16 -6.09 -18.33
N PRO A 94 -7.60 -4.88 -18.13
CA PRO A 94 -8.39 -3.74 -17.65
C PRO A 94 -9.50 -3.37 -18.65
N PRO A 95 -10.68 -2.91 -18.17
CA PRO A 95 -11.69 -2.31 -19.03
C PRO A 95 -11.12 -1.18 -19.88
N TYR A 96 -11.66 -0.96 -21.09
CA TYR A 96 -11.13 0.03 -22.04
C TYR A 96 -11.08 1.45 -21.47
N HIS A 97 -11.94 1.73 -20.50
CA HIS A 97 -12.03 3.03 -19.85
C HIS A 97 -11.05 3.20 -18.70
N ALA A 98 -10.36 2.14 -18.26
CA ALA A 98 -9.48 2.02 -17.09
C ALA A 98 -10.11 2.35 -15.72
N LEU A 99 -11.37 2.80 -15.71
CA LEU A 99 -12.12 3.20 -14.53
C LEU A 99 -12.48 2.10 -13.47
N ARG A 100 -12.11 0.85 -13.75
CA ARG A 100 -12.44 -0.32 -12.91
C ARG A 100 -11.28 -1.32 -12.99
N HIS A 101 -11.21 -2.22 -12.01
CA HIS A 101 -10.27 -3.34 -12.05
C HIS A 101 -10.60 -4.36 -13.15
N PRO A 102 -9.65 -5.23 -13.54
CA PRO A 102 -9.92 -6.38 -14.38
C PRO A 102 -10.82 -7.42 -13.70
N LEU A 103 -11.44 -8.28 -14.50
CA LEU A 103 -12.37 -9.32 -14.04
C LEU A 103 -11.79 -10.30 -13.01
N ILE A 104 -10.47 -10.50 -12.97
CA ILE A 104 -9.80 -11.33 -11.95
C ILE A 104 -10.04 -10.81 -10.53
N PHE A 105 -10.14 -9.48 -10.35
CA PHE A 105 -10.52 -8.87 -9.09
C PHE A 105 -11.93 -9.31 -8.70
N TYR A 106 -12.89 -9.16 -9.62
CA TYR A 106 -14.29 -9.50 -9.36
C TYR A 106 -14.52 -11.00 -9.16
N TYR A 107 -13.68 -11.86 -9.74
CA TYR A 107 -13.68 -13.29 -9.45
C TYR A 107 -13.17 -13.60 -8.04
N GLY A 108 -12.08 -12.97 -7.60
CA GLY A 108 -11.43 -13.27 -6.33
C GLY A 108 -11.98 -12.52 -5.10
N HIS A 109 -12.38 -11.26 -5.28
CA HIS A 109 -12.77 -10.34 -4.22
C HIS A 109 -13.92 -10.87 -3.35
N PRO A 110 -15.03 -11.42 -3.88
CA PRO A 110 -16.09 -11.95 -3.04
C PRO A 110 -15.59 -13.00 -2.05
N ALA A 111 -14.73 -13.93 -2.48
CA ALA A 111 -14.14 -14.95 -1.61
C ALA A 111 -13.26 -14.34 -0.50
N VAL A 112 -12.49 -13.31 -0.82
CA VAL A 112 -11.72 -12.55 0.18
C VAL A 112 -12.64 -11.84 1.17
N LEU A 113 -13.72 -11.22 0.68
CA LEU A 113 -14.68 -10.52 1.53
C LEU A 113 -15.37 -11.49 2.50
N TYR A 114 -15.83 -12.66 2.05
CA TYR A 114 -16.35 -13.69 2.97
C TYR A 114 -15.36 -13.96 4.10
N LEU A 115 -14.10 -14.28 3.74
CA LEU A 115 -13.11 -14.67 4.72
C LEU A 115 -12.78 -13.52 5.69
N ASN A 116 -12.59 -12.30 5.19
CA ASN A 116 -12.25 -11.14 6.01
C ASN A 116 -13.40 -10.73 6.92
N LYS A 117 -14.65 -10.70 6.43
CA LYS A 117 -15.80 -10.35 7.26
C LYS A 117 -16.10 -11.42 8.31
N LEU A 118 -15.96 -12.71 7.97
CA LEU A 118 -16.03 -13.81 8.94
C LEU A 118 -14.92 -13.71 10.01
N ARG A 119 -13.72 -13.23 9.63
CA ARG A 119 -12.62 -12.99 10.57
C ARG A 119 -12.88 -11.83 11.52
N ILE A 120 -13.38 -10.70 11.01
CA ILE A 120 -13.77 -9.54 11.83
C ILE A 120 -14.89 -9.94 12.80
N ALA A 121 -15.86 -10.73 12.33
CA ALA A 121 -16.94 -11.24 13.15
C ALA A 121 -16.51 -12.34 14.16
N GLY A 122 -15.26 -12.84 14.08
CA GLY A 122 -14.73 -13.88 14.96
C GLY A 122 -15.19 -15.31 14.64
N LEU A 123 -15.85 -15.52 13.49
CA LEU A 123 -16.32 -16.84 13.02
C LEU A 123 -15.23 -17.65 12.31
N GLN A 124 -14.18 -16.97 11.84
CA GLN A 124 -12.97 -17.58 11.29
C GLN A 124 -11.75 -16.89 11.91
N LYS A 125 -10.66 -17.62 12.20
CA LYS A 125 -9.48 -17.01 12.84
C LYS A 125 -8.37 -16.73 11.83
N ASP A 126 -8.07 -17.73 11.03
CA ASP A 126 -6.87 -17.76 10.20
C ASP A 126 -7.14 -17.22 8.79
N ALA A 127 -6.14 -16.49 8.27
CA ALA A 127 -6.03 -16.18 6.85
C ALA A 127 -5.73 -17.46 6.05
N VAL A 128 -6.17 -17.50 4.80
CA VAL A 128 -5.88 -18.61 3.86
C VAL A 128 -4.68 -18.25 2.99
N ASN A 129 -4.65 -17.03 2.45
CA ASN A 129 -3.54 -16.54 1.65
C ASN A 129 -3.45 -15.01 1.77
N ILE A 130 -2.58 -14.54 2.65
CA ILE A 130 -2.41 -13.10 2.97
C ILE A 130 -2.11 -12.26 1.72
N TYR A 131 -1.37 -12.80 0.75
CA TYR A 131 -1.07 -12.06 -0.47
C TYR A 131 -2.33 -11.84 -1.31
N LEU A 132 -3.10 -12.89 -1.58
CA LEU A 132 -4.35 -12.78 -2.35
C LEU A 132 -5.39 -11.95 -1.60
N GLU A 133 -5.50 -12.13 -0.27
CA GLU A 133 -6.36 -11.32 0.58
C GLU A 133 -6.01 -9.85 0.47
N LYS A 134 -4.72 -9.48 0.56
CA LYS A 134 -4.30 -8.07 0.41
C LYS A 134 -4.55 -7.51 -1.00
N VAL A 135 -4.28 -8.30 -2.03
CA VAL A 135 -4.36 -7.87 -3.44
C VAL A 135 -5.80 -7.73 -3.94
N LEU A 136 -6.73 -8.47 -3.33
CA LEU A 136 -8.13 -8.53 -3.75
C LEU A 136 -9.09 -7.95 -2.69
N GLU A 137 -8.61 -7.40 -1.56
CA GLU A 137 -9.45 -6.87 -0.48
C GLU A 137 -10.08 -5.52 -0.83
N THR A 138 -9.29 -4.57 -1.33
CA THR A 138 -9.76 -3.19 -1.55
C THR A 138 -10.23 -3.02 -2.99
N GLY A 139 -11.53 -2.73 -3.15
CA GLY A 139 -12.05 -2.24 -4.42
C GLY A 139 -11.60 -0.80 -4.68
N VAL A 140 -11.46 -0.44 -5.96
CA VAL A 140 -11.22 0.95 -6.35
C VAL A 140 -12.56 1.60 -6.67
N ASP A 141 -12.88 2.65 -5.90
CA ASP A 141 -13.94 3.59 -6.24
C ASP A 141 -13.35 4.93 -6.68
N GLU A 142 -13.83 5.44 -7.80
CA GLU A 142 -13.18 6.52 -8.54
C GLU A 142 -13.72 7.90 -8.21
N MET A 143 -12.83 8.89 -8.17
CA MET A 143 -13.15 10.28 -7.83
C MET A 143 -13.40 11.17 -9.07
N SER A 144 -12.97 10.75 -10.28
CA SER A 144 -13.22 11.43 -11.57
C SER A 144 -13.13 10.49 -12.80
N TRP A 145 -13.78 10.84 -13.91
CA TRP A 145 -13.89 10.02 -15.15
C TRP A 145 -12.62 9.99 -16.01
N ASP A 146 -11.57 10.71 -15.60
CA ASP A 146 -10.26 10.89 -16.24
C ASP A 146 -9.08 10.39 -15.37
N ASP A 147 -9.35 9.78 -14.21
CA ASP A 147 -8.33 9.18 -13.34
C ASP A 147 -7.84 7.83 -13.85
N MET A 148 -6.92 7.87 -14.81
CA MET A 148 -6.34 6.68 -15.48
C MET A 148 -5.19 6.02 -14.68
N SER A 149 -4.90 6.45 -13.45
CA SER A 149 -3.72 6.03 -12.66
C SER A 149 -3.79 4.62 -12.07
N LYS A 150 -4.82 3.84 -12.44
CA LYS A 150 -5.16 2.56 -11.83
C LYS A 150 -4.72 1.38 -12.69
N ASN A 151 -4.35 0.29 -12.02
CA ASN A 151 -3.88 -0.99 -12.58
C ASN A 151 -2.36 -1.14 -12.86
N GLU A 152 -1.49 -0.44 -12.12
CA GLU A 152 -0.02 -0.59 -12.21
C GLU A 152 0.53 -1.88 -11.54
N MET A 153 -0.34 -2.75 -11.03
CA MET A 153 0.03 -3.97 -10.30
C MET A 153 -0.10 -5.23 -11.16
N ALA A 154 0.78 -6.21 -10.92
CA ALA A 154 0.68 -7.53 -11.53
C ALA A 154 -0.48 -8.33 -10.88
N TRP A 155 -1.50 -8.66 -11.68
CA TRP A 155 -2.64 -9.45 -11.23
C TRP A 155 -2.30 -10.94 -11.05
N PRO A 156 -2.89 -11.62 -10.05
CA PRO A 156 -2.66 -13.05 -9.83
C PRO A 156 -3.23 -13.89 -10.98
N LYS A 157 -2.65 -15.07 -11.19
CA LYS A 157 -3.13 -16.03 -12.21
C LYS A 157 -4.49 -16.60 -11.86
N VAL A 158 -5.27 -16.97 -12.87
CA VAL A 158 -6.62 -17.57 -12.71
C VAL A 158 -6.54 -18.82 -11.82
N ALA A 159 -5.59 -19.71 -12.06
CA ALA A 159 -5.40 -20.93 -11.27
C ALA A 159 -5.15 -20.67 -9.77
N ALA A 160 -4.44 -19.58 -9.43
CA ALA A 160 -4.16 -19.24 -8.03
C ALA A 160 -5.41 -18.71 -7.32
N VAL A 161 -6.18 -17.84 -7.99
CA VAL A 161 -7.45 -17.31 -7.46
C VAL A 161 -8.51 -18.41 -7.38
N HIS A 162 -8.58 -19.30 -8.36
CA HIS A 162 -9.45 -20.47 -8.38
C HIS A 162 -9.17 -21.42 -7.20
N ALA A 163 -7.90 -21.79 -6.97
CA ALA A 163 -7.52 -22.64 -5.84
C ALA A 163 -7.84 -21.97 -4.47
N TYR A 164 -7.67 -20.66 -4.37
CA TYR A 164 -8.05 -19.89 -3.20
C TYR A 164 -9.57 -19.93 -2.95
N ARG A 165 -10.36 -19.66 -3.99
CA ARG A 165 -11.83 -19.77 -3.96
C ARG A 165 -12.26 -21.15 -3.48
N LYS A 166 -11.63 -22.23 -3.97
CA LYS A 166 -11.92 -23.60 -3.51
C LYS A 166 -11.76 -23.78 -2.00
N THR A 167 -10.68 -23.26 -1.45
CA THR A 167 -10.41 -23.36 -0.02
C THR A 167 -11.42 -22.55 0.79
N VAL A 168 -11.74 -21.34 0.35
CA VAL A 168 -12.76 -20.49 0.99
C VAL A 168 -14.14 -21.15 0.96
N TYR A 169 -14.54 -21.74 -0.17
CA TYR A 169 -15.80 -22.48 -0.28
C TYR A 169 -15.89 -23.60 0.76
N ASP A 170 -14.83 -24.42 0.89
CA ASP A 170 -14.82 -25.54 1.84
C ASP A 170 -14.92 -25.06 3.30
N ILE A 171 -14.27 -23.93 3.64
CA ILE A 171 -14.38 -23.29 4.95
C ILE A 171 -15.82 -22.85 5.22
N ILE A 172 -16.45 -22.12 4.29
CA ILE A 172 -17.80 -21.58 4.48
C ILE A 172 -18.82 -22.72 4.57
N VAL A 173 -18.76 -23.72 3.69
CA VAL A 173 -19.64 -24.89 3.74
C VAL A 173 -19.50 -25.62 5.07
N ASN A 174 -18.28 -25.80 5.56
CA ASN A 174 -18.05 -26.44 6.85
C ASN A 174 -18.68 -25.62 7.99
N LEU A 175 -18.44 -24.30 8.03
CA LEU A 175 -19.04 -23.40 9.01
C LEU A 175 -20.58 -23.48 8.98
N ILE A 176 -21.19 -23.41 7.80
CA ILE A 176 -22.65 -23.52 7.62
C ILE A 176 -23.16 -24.87 8.11
N LYS A 177 -22.43 -25.96 7.90
CA LYS A 177 -22.87 -27.31 8.30
C LYS A 177 -22.73 -27.58 9.79
N THR A 178 -21.67 -27.08 10.42
CA THR A 178 -21.27 -27.55 11.76
C THR A 178 -21.57 -26.56 12.89
N HIS A 179 -21.67 -25.26 12.60
CA HIS A 179 -21.74 -24.27 13.69
C HIS A 179 -23.10 -24.26 14.40
N PRO A 180 -23.17 -24.39 15.73
CA PRO A 180 -24.43 -24.59 16.46
C PRO A 180 -25.43 -23.42 16.34
N ASP A 181 -24.97 -22.17 16.25
CA ASP A 181 -25.82 -20.98 16.17
C ASP A 181 -26.81 -20.99 14.99
N LEU A 182 -26.46 -21.64 13.88
CA LEU A 182 -27.34 -21.79 12.72
C LEU A 182 -28.46 -22.82 12.94
N ASN A 183 -28.63 -23.35 14.16
CA ASN A 183 -29.81 -24.13 14.55
C ASN A 183 -31.02 -23.22 14.87
N THR A 184 -30.80 -21.94 15.17
CA THR A 184 -31.84 -20.96 15.54
C THR A 184 -31.69 -19.68 14.73
N ILE A 185 -31.97 -19.74 13.43
CA ILE A 185 -31.66 -18.66 12.46
C ILE A 185 -32.52 -17.41 12.72
N GLY A 186 -33.77 -17.58 13.15
CA GLY A 186 -34.70 -16.47 13.42
C GLY A 186 -34.29 -15.52 14.55
N SER A 187 -33.24 -15.84 15.33
CA SER A 187 -32.66 -14.93 16.34
C SER A 187 -31.42 -14.18 15.86
N LEU A 188 -30.98 -14.40 14.61
CA LEU A 188 -29.82 -13.72 14.03
C LEU A 188 -30.26 -12.40 13.37
N ASN A 189 -29.70 -11.28 13.84
CA ASN A 189 -29.98 -9.93 13.35
C ASN A 189 -28.67 -9.21 12.95
N GLN A 190 -28.73 -7.91 12.68
CA GLN A 190 -27.56 -7.10 12.29
C GLN A 190 -26.41 -7.12 13.30
N ASP A 191 -26.70 -7.32 14.59
CA ASP A 191 -25.71 -7.40 15.65
C ASP A 191 -25.08 -8.79 15.78
N SER A 192 -25.63 -9.79 15.08
CA SER A 192 -25.08 -11.14 15.07
C SER A 192 -23.80 -11.21 14.24
N PRO A 193 -22.76 -11.92 14.71
CA PRO A 193 -21.59 -12.26 13.88
C PRO A 193 -21.95 -12.89 12.54
N TRP A 194 -23.06 -13.64 12.46
CA TRP A 194 -23.54 -14.29 11.25
C TRP A 194 -24.08 -13.33 10.20
N TRP A 195 -24.29 -12.05 10.53
CA TRP A 195 -24.59 -11.03 9.54
C TRP A 195 -23.45 -10.89 8.51
N SER A 196 -22.21 -11.23 8.89
CA SER A 196 -21.06 -11.34 7.96
C SER A 196 -21.24 -12.38 6.86
N LEU A 197 -21.94 -13.50 7.14
CA LEU A 197 -22.23 -14.51 6.12
C LEU A 197 -23.26 -14.00 5.11
N TRP A 198 -24.34 -13.38 5.58
CA TRP A 198 -25.36 -12.77 4.70
C TRP A 198 -24.75 -11.69 3.83
N MET A 199 -23.93 -10.83 4.44
CA MET A 199 -23.14 -9.82 3.75
C MET A 199 -22.28 -10.43 2.65
N GLY A 200 -21.55 -11.52 2.92
CA GLY A 200 -20.77 -12.20 1.91
C GLY A 200 -21.61 -12.75 0.74
N ILE A 201 -22.76 -13.38 1.04
CA ILE A 201 -23.65 -13.95 0.01
C ILE A 201 -24.24 -12.85 -0.87
N GLU A 202 -24.79 -11.80 -0.27
CA GLU A 202 -25.41 -10.71 -1.03
C GLU A 202 -24.35 -9.86 -1.77
N HIS A 203 -23.14 -9.74 -1.24
CA HIS A 203 -22.03 -9.07 -1.93
C HIS A 203 -21.54 -9.86 -3.15
N GLU A 204 -21.52 -11.19 -3.07
CA GLU A 204 -21.20 -12.03 -4.24
C GLU A 204 -22.22 -11.81 -5.38
N LYS A 205 -23.50 -11.57 -5.06
CA LYS A 205 -24.53 -11.26 -6.06
C LYS A 205 -24.33 -9.89 -6.71
N ILE A 206 -23.92 -8.88 -5.94
CA ILE A 206 -23.51 -7.57 -6.49
C ILE A 206 -22.37 -7.75 -7.50
N HIS A 207 -21.39 -8.58 -7.17
CA HIS A 207 -20.28 -8.86 -8.06
C HIS A 207 -20.68 -9.70 -9.28
N PHE A 208 -21.66 -10.59 -9.16
CA PHE A 208 -22.23 -11.32 -10.30
C PHE A 208 -22.86 -10.36 -11.32
N GLU A 209 -23.71 -9.44 -10.88
CA GLU A 209 -24.30 -8.45 -11.78
C GLU A 209 -23.25 -7.49 -12.35
N THR A 210 -22.39 -6.92 -11.50
CA THR A 210 -21.34 -5.99 -11.95
C THR A 210 -20.40 -6.64 -12.98
N SER A 211 -20.00 -7.90 -12.76
CA SER A 211 -19.14 -8.63 -13.70
C SER A 211 -19.82 -8.85 -15.04
N SER A 212 -21.14 -9.07 -15.06
CA SER A 212 -21.89 -9.27 -16.30
C SER A 212 -21.89 -8.01 -17.19
N VAL A 213 -21.91 -6.82 -16.58
CA VAL A 213 -21.74 -5.54 -17.29
C VAL A 213 -20.32 -5.43 -17.86
N LEU A 214 -19.29 -5.69 -17.05
CA LEU A 214 -17.89 -5.62 -17.50
C LEU A 214 -17.58 -6.61 -18.62
N MET A 215 -18.17 -7.81 -18.58
CA MET A 215 -18.04 -8.80 -19.66
C MET A 215 -18.64 -8.30 -20.98
N ARG A 216 -19.72 -7.51 -20.96
CA ARG A 216 -20.27 -6.90 -22.19
C ARG A 216 -19.29 -5.94 -22.86
N GLU A 217 -18.36 -5.38 -22.10
CA GLU A 217 -17.35 -4.45 -22.62
C GLU A 217 -16.14 -5.14 -23.25
N LEU A 218 -15.99 -6.45 -23.04
CA LEU A 218 -14.91 -7.24 -23.62
C LEU A 218 -15.16 -7.54 -25.12
N PRO A 219 -14.07 -7.84 -25.87
CA PRO A 219 -14.21 -8.43 -27.19
C PRO A 219 -15.11 -9.68 -27.13
N ILE A 220 -16.07 -9.80 -28.05
CA ILE A 220 -17.06 -10.89 -28.03
C ILE A 220 -16.36 -12.25 -28.13
N GLU A 221 -15.24 -12.31 -28.84
CA GLU A 221 -14.42 -13.50 -29.07
C GLU A 221 -13.79 -14.09 -27.80
N TYR A 222 -13.71 -13.30 -26.71
CA TYR A 222 -13.18 -13.74 -25.43
C TYR A 222 -14.22 -14.46 -24.57
N LEU A 223 -15.47 -14.53 -25.04
CA LEU A 223 -16.60 -15.06 -24.31
C LEU A 223 -17.22 -16.25 -25.05
N GLU A 224 -17.72 -17.23 -24.28
CA GLU A 224 -18.67 -18.23 -24.75
C GLU A 224 -19.90 -18.27 -23.85
N THR A 225 -21.08 -18.49 -24.43
CA THR A 225 -22.29 -18.75 -23.62
C THR A 225 -22.11 -20.05 -22.84
N PRO A 226 -22.14 -20.03 -21.49
CA PRO A 226 -22.01 -21.25 -20.70
C PRO A 226 -23.16 -22.23 -20.97
N ARG A 227 -22.86 -23.54 -20.92
CA ARG A 227 -23.83 -24.62 -21.24
C ARG A 227 -25.15 -24.52 -20.46
N PHE A 228 -25.08 -24.11 -19.20
CA PHE A 228 -26.22 -24.04 -18.27
C PHE A 228 -26.65 -22.59 -17.99
N TRP A 229 -26.32 -21.67 -18.88
CA TRP A 229 -26.73 -20.26 -18.79
C TRP A 229 -28.22 -20.10 -19.04
N ALA A 230 -28.88 -19.19 -18.34
CA ALA A 230 -30.28 -18.88 -18.62
C ALA A 230 -30.43 -18.35 -20.06
N PRO A 231 -31.45 -18.78 -20.81
CA PRO A 231 -31.68 -18.28 -22.16
C PRO A 231 -32.04 -16.78 -22.15
N LEU A 232 -31.86 -16.14 -23.30
CA LEU A 232 -32.44 -14.82 -23.56
C LEU A 232 -33.98 -14.91 -23.60
N HIS A 233 -34.66 -13.85 -23.20
CA HIS A 233 -36.13 -13.80 -23.25
C HIS A 233 -36.65 -13.99 -24.70
N PRO A 234 -37.77 -14.71 -24.93
CA PRO A 234 -38.28 -14.98 -26.28
C PRO A 234 -38.62 -13.74 -27.11
N SER A 235 -38.93 -12.61 -26.45
CA SER A 235 -39.19 -11.33 -27.12
C SER A 235 -37.96 -10.70 -27.78
N LYS A 236 -36.77 -11.32 -27.71
CA LYS A 236 -35.58 -10.91 -28.49
C LYS A 236 -35.85 -10.85 -30.00
N ASN A 237 -36.82 -11.63 -30.47
CA ASN A 237 -37.21 -11.69 -31.87
C ASN A 237 -38.32 -10.69 -32.24
N SER A 238 -38.85 -9.90 -31.29
CA SER A 238 -39.89 -8.91 -31.56
C SER A 238 -39.29 -7.70 -32.29
N PRO A 239 -39.53 -7.52 -33.61
CA PRO A 239 -38.90 -6.44 -34.38
C PRO A 239 -39.73 -5.15 -34.33
N HIS A 240 -40.82 -5.12 -33.58
CA HIS A 240 -41.78 -4.03 -33.56
C HIS A 240 -41.47 -3.08 -32.39
N ALA A 241 -41.41 -1.78 -32.68
CA ALA A 241 -41.49 -0.76 -31.65
C ALA A 241 -42.91 -0.80 -31.04
N MET A 242 -43.03 -0.57 -29.73
CA MET A 242 -44.35 -0.33 -29.13
C MET A 242 -45.01 0.88 -29.80
N THR A 243 -46.33 0.80 -30.00
CA THR A 243 -47.09 1.84 -30.72
C THR A 243 -47.13 3.19 -30.00
N GLU A 244 -47.16 3.22 -28.65
CA GLU A 244 -47.10 4.46 -27.85
C GLU A 244 -46.88 4.15 -26.35
N ASN A 245 -46.00 4.90 -25.67
CA ASN A 245 -45.79 4.82 -24.20
C ASN A 245 -46.63 5.90 -23.48
N SER A 246 -47.78 5.49 -22.96
CA SER A 246 -48.75 6.41 -22.34
C SER A 246 -48.26 6.98 -20.99
N TRP A 247 -48.67 8.19 -20.65
CA TRP A 247 -48.45 8.78 -19.33
C TRP A 247 -49.56 8.40 -18.34
N VAL A 248 -49.17 8.13 -17.09
CA VAL A 248 -50.06 7.81 -15.96
C VAL A 248 -50.01 8.95 -14.95
N LYS A 249 -51.17 9.46 -14.53
CA LYS A 249 -51.29 10.49 -13.50
C LYS A 249 -51.41 9.88 -12.11
N LYS A 250 -50.72 10.48 -11.14
CA LYS A 250 -50.72 10.06 -9.74
C LYS A 250 -50.91 11.28 -8.85
N SER A 251 -51.92 11.22 -7.99
CA SER A 251 -52.15 12.25 -6.97
C SER A 251 -51.04 12.24 -5.94
N GLY A 252 -50.67 13.43 -5.47
CA GLY A 252 -49.71 13.63 -4.40
C GLY A 252 -50.15 12.91 -3.13
N GLU A 253 -49.17 12.35 -2.42
CA GLU A 253 -49.39 11.65 -1.16
C GLU A 253 -48.17 11.80 -0.25
N ARG A 254 -48.32 11.37 1.00
CA ARG A 254 -47.21 11.30 1.94
C ARG A 254 -46.58 9.91 1.87
N VAL A 255 -45.30 9.85 1.53
CA VAL A 255 -44.53 8.61 1.30
C VAL A 255 -43.51 8.42 2.41
N ASN A 256 -43.40 7.19 2.92
CA ASN A 256 -42.38 6.80 3.89
C ASN A 256 -41.33 5.91 3.22
N ILE A 257 -40.06 6.24 3.42
CA ILE A 257 -38.89 5.55 2.87
C ILE A 257 -38.04 5.04 4.04
N GLY A 258 -37.70 3.75 4.03
CA GLY A 258 -36.87 3.11 5.04
C GLY A 258 -37.29 1.66 5.29
N LYS A 259 -36.31 0.75 5.39
CA LYS A 259 -36.50 -0.66 5.72
C LYS A 259 -36.65 -0.80 7.25
N PRO A 260 -37.73 -1.42 7.76
CA PRO A 260 -37.87 -1.67 9.19
C PRO A 260 -36.80 -2.65 9.70
N GLN A 261 -36.37 -2.46 10.95
CA GLN A 261 -35.33 -3.28 11.59
C GLN A 261 -35.74 -4.76 11.77
N ASP A 262 -37.01 -5.04 12.05
CA ASP A 262 -37.55 -6.40 12.23
C ASP A 262 -38.07 -7.04 10.91
N THR A 263 -37.42 -6.73 9.78
CA THR A 263 -37.79 -7.35 8.49
C THR A 263 -37.28 -8.79 8.38
N GLU A 264 -37.98 -9.59 7.58
CA GLU A 264 -37.72 -11.02 7.40
C GLU A 264 -36.54 -11.33 6.46
N SER A 265 -35.84 -10.32 5.96
CA SER A 265 -34.73 -10.46 5.01
C SER A 265 -33.55 -9.56 5.36
N TYR A 266 -32.39 -9.93 4.82
CA TYR A 266 -31.19 -9.08 4.83
C TYR A 266 -31.47 -7.68 4.25
N GLY A 267 -30.67 -6.70 4.68
CA GLY A 267 -30.65 -5.34 4.14
C GLY A 267 -29.27 -4.70 4.33
N TRP A 268 -28.94 -3.77 3.44
CA TRP A 268 -27.73 -2.96 3.56
C TRP A 268 -27.96 -1.78 4.50
N ASP A 269 -26.90 -1.32 5.17
CA ASP A 269 -26.94 -0.25 6.17
C ASP A 269 -27.68 1.01 5.70
N ASN A 270 -27.49 1.42 4.44
CA ASN A 270 -28.12 2.60 3.86
C ASN A 270 -29.64 2.51 3.74
N GLU A 271 -30.25 1.34 3.91
CA GLU A 271 -31.69 1.15 3.77
C GLU A 271 -32.44 1.37 5.07
N TYR A 272 -31.72 1.36 6.19
CA TYR A 272 -32.26 1.58 7.53
C TYR A 272 -32.27 3.07 7.88
N GLY A 273 -33.13 3.42 8.82
CA GLY A 273 -33.56 4.80 9.05
C GLY A 273 -34.94 5.07 8.43
N ASN A 274 -35.44 6.29 8.56
CA ASN A 274 -36.76 6.66 8.04
C ASN A 274 -36.83 8.11 7.57
N ARG A 275 -37.31 8.32 6.34
CA ARG A 275 -37.67 9.64 5.81
C ARG A 275 -39.11 9.66 5.34
N THR A 276 -39.83 10.72 5.71
CA THR A 276 -41.17 11.00 5.19
C THR A 276 -41.10 12.16 4.20
N VAL A 277 -41.67 11.98 3.01
CA VAL A 277 -41.68 12.98 1.93
C VAL A 277 -43.12 13.25 1.51
N GLU A 278 -43.49 14.51 1.35
CA GLU A 278 -44.76 14.91 0.74
C GLU A 278 -44.52 15.17 -0.75
N ILE A 279 -45.04 14.28 -1.60
CA ILE A 279 -44.94 14.43 -3.05
C ILE A 279 -46.21 15.11 -3.58
N LYS A 280 -46.05 15.94 -4.61
CA LYS A 280 -47.13 16.62 -5.33
C LYS A 280 -47.67 15.74 -6.45
N ASP A 281 -48.81 16.15 -7.02
CA ASP A 281 -49.38 15.54 -8.22
C ASP A 281 -48.34 15.51 -9.36
N PHE A 282 -48.16 14.33 -9.95
CA PHE A 282 -47.21 14.12 -11.03
C PHE A 282 -47.77 13.13 -12.06
N GLU A 283 -47.16 13.11 -13.23
CA GLU A 283 -47.35 12.09 -14.24
C GLU A 283 -46.03 11.40 -14.56
N TYR A 284 -46.09 10.13 -14.96
CA TYR A 284 -44.93 9.33 -15.34
C TYR A 284 -45.24 8.40 -16.51
N THR A 285 -44.23 8.00 -17.27
CA THR A 285 -44.42 7.04 -18.36
C THR A 285 -44.80 5.66 -17.81
N LYS A 286 -45.84 5.07 -18.39
CA LYS A 286 -46.38 3.77 -17.97
C LYS A 286 -45.34 2.65 -18.08
N ASN A 287 -44.43 2.74 -19.03
CA ASN A 287 -43.35 1.79 -19.23
C ASN A 287 -41.98 2.49 -19.18
N GLN A 288 -40.90 1.72 -18.98
CA GLN A 288 -39.53 2.19 -19.22
C GLN A 288 -39.36 2.62 -20.68
N ILE A 289 -38.46 3.58 -20.92
CA ILE A 289 -38.14 4.03 -22.28
C ILE A 289 -37.49 2.88 -23.05
N THR A 290 -38.04 2.59 -24.23
CA THR A 290 -37.60 1.49 -25.08
C THR A 290 -36.41 1.84 -25.96
N ASN A 291 -35.73 0.83 -26.49
CA ASN A 291 -34.74 1.02 -27.57
C ASN A 291 -35.36 1.74 -28.78
N GLY A 292 -36.63 1.45 -29.11
CA GLY A 292 -37.35 2.11 -30.20
C GLY A 292 -37.57 3.61 -29.95
N GLU A 293 -38.05 3.98 -28.77
CA GLU A 293 -38.20 5.41 -28.41
C GLU A 293 -36.85 6.14 -28.36
N TYR A 294 -35.81 5.49 -27.81
CA TYR A 294 -34.47 6.06 -27.77
C TYR A 294 -33.82 6.16 -29.16
N PHE A 295 -34.22 5.29 -30.09
CA PHE A 295 -33.76 5.35 -31.48
C PHE A 295 -34.16 6.65 -32.17
N ASP A 296 -35.32 7.22 -31.85
CA ASP A 296 -35.76 8.52 -32.38
C ASP A 296 -34.84 9.66 -31.88
N PHE A 297 -34.37 9.59 -30.64
CA PHE A 297 -33.39 10.54 -30.08
C PHE A 297 -32.02 10.46 -30.79
N VAL A 298 -31.58 9.24 -31.13
CA VAL A 298 -30.32 9.03 -31.85
C VAL A 298 -30.44 9.42 -33.33
N SER A 299 -31.49 8.95 -34.02
CA SER A 299 -31.68 9.14 -35.46
C SER A 299 -32.06 10.57 -35.85
N SER A 300 -32.67 11.35 -34.94
CA SER A 300 -32.88 12.79 -35.13
C SER A 300 -31.60 13.64 -35.06
N GLY A 301 -30.47 13.04 -34.67
CA GLY A 301 -29.21 13.75 -34.40
C GLY A 301 -29.18 14.49 -33.06
N ALA A 302 -30.23 14.39 -32.25
CA ALA A 302 -30.31 15.04 -30.95
C ALA A 302 -29.32 14.46 -29.93
N TYR A 303 -29.03 13.16 -29.98
CA TYR A 303 -28.01 12.53 -29.12
C TYR A 303 -26.65 13.23 -29.23
N ILE A 304 -26.25 13.68 -30.43
CA ILE A 304 -24.95 14.34 -30.62
C ILE A 304 -25.00 15.86 -30.41
N ASN A 305 -26.16 16.44 -30.16
CA ASN A 305 -26.35 17.87 -30.00
C ASN A 305 -26.07 18.31 -28.56
N ASP A 306 -25.07 19.16 -28.37
CA ASP A 306 -24.60 19.67 -27.08
C ASP A 306 -25.72 20.26 -26.20
N LYS A 307 -26.77 20.86 -26.79
CA LYS A 307 -27.80 21.59 -26.03
C LYS A 307 -28.64 20.72 -25.09
N TYR A 308 -28.71 19.42 -25.34
CA TYR A 308 -29.51 18.50 -24.52
C TYR A 308 -28.74 17.93 -23.33
N TRP A 309 -27.42 18.05 -23.33
CA TRP A 309 -26.57 17.44 -22.30
C TRP A 309 -26.33 18.38 -21.13
N ALA A 310 -26.42 17.85 -19.92
CA ALA A 310 -25.92 18.54 -18.73
C ALA A 310 -24.39 18.74 -18.84
N PRO A 311 -23.80 19.77 -18.19
CA PRO A 311 -22.39 20.11 -18.37
C PRO A 311 -21.41 18.94 -18.20
N GLU A 312 -21.55 18.16 -17.13
CA GLU A 312 -20.70 16.98 -16.86
C GLU A 312 -20.90 15.89 -17.92
N GLY A 313 -22.15 15.57 -18.26
CA GLY A 313 -22.47 14.59 -19.30
C GLY A 313 -21.94 14.99 -20.68
N LEU A 314 -21.93 16.29 -21.00
CA LEU A 314 -21.37 16.80 -22.24
C LEU A 314 -19.85 16.59 -22.31
N GLN A 315 -19.14 16.85 -21.21
CA GLN A 315 -17.69 16.61 -21.11
C GLN A 315 -17.39 15.12 -21.30
N TRP A 316 -18.09 14.25 -20.56
CA TRP A 316 -17.96 12.82 -20.67
C TRP A 316 -18.22 12.30 -22.11
N ARG A 317 -19.32 12.74 -22.74
CA ARG A 317 -19.69 12.30 -24.11
C ARG A 317 -18.62 12.71 -25.12
N LYS A 318 -18.14 13.95 -25.04
CA LYS A 318 -17.08 14.48 -25.92
C LYS A 318 -15.78 13.72 -25.70
N PHE A 319 -15.41 13.47 -24.44
CA PHE A 319 -14.21 12.69 -24.10
C PHE A 319 -14.27 11.29 -24.68
N ARG A 320 -15.39 10.55 -24.48
CA ARG A 320 -15.60 9.19 -24.99
C ARG A 320 -15.91 9.12 -26.49
N ASN A 321 -16.14 10.27 -27.14
CA ASN A 321 -16.55 10.38 -28.54
C ASN A 321 -17.74 9.45 -28.87
N THR A 322 -18.73 9.39 -27.97
CA THR A 322 -19.90 8.52 -28.16
C THR A 322 -20.99 9.21 -28.98
N LYS A 323 -21.65 8.44 -29.84
CA LYS A 323 -22.69 8.90 -30.78
C LYS A 323 -24.01 8.12 -30.66
N ARG A 324 -24.06 7.16 -29.74
CA ARG A 324 -25.18 6.25 -29.46
C ARG A 324 -24.92 5.53 -28.14
N PRO A 325 -25.91 4.87 -27.53
CA PRO A 325 -25.69 4.01 -26.37
C PRO A 325 -24.56 3.01 -26.59
N THR A 326 -23.74 2.76 -25.57
CA THR A 326 -22.49 2.00 -25.72
C THR A 326 -22.67 0.60 -26.28
N PHE A 327 -23.71 -0.12 -25.85
CA PHE A 327 -23.97 -1.49 -26.29
C PHE A 327 -24.73 -1.58 -27.62
N TRP A 328 -24.96 -0.46 -28.31
CA TRP A 328 -25.51 -0.46 -29.67
C TRP A 328 -24.36 -0.62 -30.69
N VAL A 329 -24.25 -1.82 -31.26
CA VAL A 329 -23.22 -2.17 -32.24
C VAL A 329 -23.65 -1.69 -33.62
N GLY A 330 -22.79 -0.95 -34.32
CA GLY A 330 -23.13 -0.44 -35.66
C GLY A 330 -22.82 -1.49 -36.71
N VAL A 331 -23.78 -1.78 -37.59
CA VAL A 331 -23.66 -2.84 -38.61
C VAL A 331 -23.70 -2.34 -40.05
N GLY A 332 -23.99 -1.06 -40.26
CA GLY A 332 -23.89 -0.39 -41.55
C GLY A 332 -22.87 0.76 -41.54
N PRO A 333 -22.69 1.46 -42.67
CA PRO A 333 -21.88 2.67 -42.73
C PRO A 333 -22.27 3.69 -41.65
N GLU A 334 -21.28 4.43 -41.13
CA GLU A 334 -21.54 5.46 -40.11
C GLU A 334 -22.61 6.45 -40.61
N GLY A 335 -23.64 6.70 -39.79
CA GLY A 335 -24.76 7.59 -40.14
C GLY A 335 -25.97 6.90 -40.79
N THR A 336 -25.92 5.60 -41.11
CA THR A 336 -27.12 4.87 -41.60
C THR A 336 -28.09 4.47 -40.49
N HIS A 337 -27.74 4.72 -39.22
CA HIS A 337 -28.51 4.34 -38.04
C HIS A 337 -28.90 2.85 -37.99
N GLN A 338 -28.05 1.97 -38.51
CA GLN A 338 -28.26 0.52 -38.44
C GLN A 338 -27.50 -0.06 -37.25
N TYR A 339 -28.25 -0.56 -36.25
CA TYR A 339 -27.71 -1.06 -34.99
C TYR A 339 -28.18 -2.49 -34.67
N GLU A 340 -27.30 -3.24 -34.02
CA GLU A 340 -27.58 -4.49 -33.30
C GLU A 340 -27.32 -4.27 -31.80
N LEU A 341 -27.84 -5.15 -30.94
CA LEU A 341 -27.66 -5.06 -29.49
C LEU A 341 -26.59 -6.04 -29.01
N ARG A 342 -25.60 -5.56 -28.25
CA ARG A 342 -24.65 -6.39 -27.51
C ARG A 342 -25.28 -6.87 -26.19
N THR A 343 -25.61 -8.16 -26.11
CA THR A 343 -25.89 -8.84 -24.84
C THR A 343 -24.56 -9.25 -24.18
N ILE A 344 -24.59 -10.04 -23.10
CA ILE A 344 -23.37 -10.53 -22.44
C ILE A 344 -22.52 -11.34 -23.42
N PHE A 345 -23.12 -12.35 -24.06
CA PHE A 345 -22.41 -13.35 -24.88
C PHE A 345 -22.78 -13.34 -26.37
N GLU A 346 -23.77 -12.56 -26.77
CA GLU A 346 -24.29 -12.55 -28.15
C GLU A 346 -24.45 -11.12 -28.67
N ILE A 347 -24.40 -10.97 -29.99
CA ILE A 347 -24.88 -9.77 -30.69
C ILE A 347 -26.15 -10.17 -31.42
N ILE A 348 -27.26 -9.53 -31.09
CA ILE A 348 -28.60 -9.89 -31.61
C ILE A 348 -29.18 -8.74 -32.43
N PRO A 349 -30.14 -9.02 -33.33
CA PRO A 349 -30.97 -7.97 -33.93
C PRO A 349 -31.57 -7.07 -32.85
N MET A 350 -31.63 -5.76 -33.11
CA MET A 350 -32.07 -4.78 -32.12
C MET A 350 -33.51 -5.06 -31.65
N PRO A 351 -33.74 -5.42 -30.37
CA PRO A 351 -35.08 -5.62 -29.85
C PRO A 351 -35.68 -4.26 -29.47
N MET A 352 -36.47 -3.70 -30.38
CA MET A 352 -36.99 -2.32 -30.26
C MET A 352 -37.94 -2.14 -29.08
N SER A 353 -38.60 -3.20 -28.61
CA SER A 353 -39.55 -3.16 -27.49
C SER A 353 -38.91 -3.41 -26.11
N TRP A 354 -37.61 -3.70 -26.05
CA TRP A 354 -36.87 -3.82 -24.78
C TRP A 354 -36.53 -2.45 -24.21
N PRO A 355 -36.34 -2.32 -22.88
CA PRO A 355 -35.85 -1.08 -22.29
C PRO A 355 -34.48 -0.73 -22.86
N VAL A 356 -34.24 0.56 -23.06
CA VAL A 356 -32.91 1.05 -23.42
C VAL A 356 -31.99 0.99 -22.20
N GLU A 357 -30.77 0.49 -22.40
CA GLU A 357 -29.73 0.47 -21.37
C GLU A 357 -28.77 1.65 -21.59
N VAL A 358 -28.76 2.60 -20.66
CA VAL A 358 -28.00 3.86 -20.76
C VAL A 358 -27.48 4.31 -19.39
N ASN A 359 -26.47 5.18 -19.38
CA ASN A 359 -26.05 5.83 -18.14
C ASN A 359 -26.98 7.02 -17.77
N TYR A 360 -26.75 7.62 -16.61
CA TYR A 360 -27.60 8.71 -16.11
C TYR A 360 -27.56 9.95 -17.01
N HIS A 361 -26.39 10.32 -17.52
CA HIS A 361 -26.25 11.50 -18.38
C HIS A 361 -27.03 11.35 -19.70
N GLU A 362 -26.98 10.16 -20.28
CA GLU A 362 -27.74 9.77 -21.47
C GLU A 362 -29.26 9.82 -21.23
N ALA A 363 -29.72 9.40 -20.05
CA ALA A 363 -31.13 9.46 -19.66
C ALA A 363 -31.62 10.92 -19.50
N ILE A 364 -30.83 11.77 -18.85
CA ILE A 364 -31.13 13.20 -18.70
C ILE A 364 -31.18 13.91 -20.05
N ALA A 365 -30.24 13.61 -20.96
CA ALA A 365 -30.22 14.20 -22.29
C ALA A 365 -31.48 13.85 -23.09
N TYR A 366 -31.96 12.60 -22.98
CA TYR A 366 -33.22 12.17 -23.58
C TYR A 366 -34.42 12.94 -23.01
N CYS A 367 -34.53 13.08 -21.67
CA CYS A 367 -35.59 13.87 -21.04
C CYS A 367 -35.63 15.33 -21.55
N ASN A 368 -34.47 15.97 -21.67
CA ASN A 368 -34.36 17.34 -22.18
C ASN A 368 -34.82 17.45 -23.65
N TRP A 369 -34.39 16.50 -24.50
CA TRP A 369 -34.84 16.43 -25.89
C TRP A 369 -36.34 16.21 -26.01
N LYS A 370 -36.87 15.25 -25.25
CA LYS A 370 -38.28 14.88 -25.31
C LYS A 370 -39.19 16.02 -24.81
N THR A 371 -38.75 16.77 -23.80
CA THR A 371 -39.43 17.99 -23.31
C THR A 371 -39.59 19.02 -24.45
N GLU A 372 -38.52 19.28 -25.21
CA GLU A 372 -38.55 20.22 -26.34
C GLU A 372 -39.38 19.66 -27.51
N SER A 373 -39.16 18.39 -27.85
CA SER A 373 -39.82 17.71 -28.98
C SER A 373 -41.34 17.67 -28.82
N ASP A 374 -41.83 17.40 -27.60
CA ASP A 374 -43.26 17.32 -27.32
C ASP A 374 -43.89 18.71 -27.08
N LYS A 375 -43.08 19.79 -27.12
CA LYS A 375 -43.51 21.19 -26.93
C LYS A 375 -44.34 21.40 -25.66
N THR A 376 -44.06 20.61 -24.62
CA THR A 376 -44.75 20.68 -23.34
C THR A 376 -44.25 21.84 -22.49
N LYS A 377 -45.10 22.35 -21.60
CA LYS A 377 -44.70 23.32 -20.56
C LYS A 377 -44.16 22.63 -19.30
N LEU A 378 -44.39 21.33 -19.17
CA LEU A 378 -43.87 20.53 -18.07
C LEU A 378 -42.43 20.13 -18.36
N LYS A 379 -41.60 20.04 -17.32
CA LYS A 379 -40.21 19.59 -17.45
C LYS A 379 -40.17 18.07 -17.28
N TYR A 380 -39.80 17.34 -18.33
CA TYR A 380 -39.55 15.91 -18.19
C TYR A 380 -38.23 15.67 -17.47
N ARG A 381 -38.24 14.66 -16.60
CA ARG A 381 -37.13 14.26 -15.75
C ARG A 381 -37.23 12.77 -15.41
N LEU A 382 -36.27 12.26 -14.64
CA LEU A 382 -36.35 10.93 -14.05
C LEU A 382 -37.26 10.94 -12.81
N LEU A 383 -37.71 9.76 -12.39
CA LEU A 383 -38.46 9.59 -11.13
C LEU A 383 -37.59 9.96 -9.92
N THR A 384 -38.22 10.48 -8.87
CA THR A 384 -37.58 10.59 -7.54
C THR A 384 -37.72 9.28 -6.77
N GLU A 385 -36.91 9.08 -5.73
CA GLU A 385 -37.01 7.93 -4.83
C GLU A 385 -38.41 7.85 -4.19
N ALA A 386 -38.95 8.99 -3.76
CA ALA A 386 -40.28 9.06 -3.18
C ALA A 386 -41.38 8.69 -4.17
N GLU A 387 -41.28 9.16 -5.42
CA GLU A 387 -42.23 8.80 -6.47
C GLU A 387 -42.15 7.32 -6.83
N PHE A 388 -40.94 6.76 -6.97
CA PHE A 388 -40.72 5.34 -7.21
C PHE A 388 -41.39 4.49 -6.14
N VAL A 389 -41.25 4.87 -4.86
CA VAL A 389 -41.91 4.19 -3.74
C VAL A 389 -43.44 4.39 -3.76
N ALA A 390 -43.95 5.55 -4.20
CA ALA A 390 -45.38 5.82 -4.29
C ALA A 390 -46.11 5.00 -5.36
N ILE A 391 -45.42 4.68 -6.46
CA ILE A 391 -45.97 3.88 -7.57
C ILE A 391 -45.69 2.39 -7.39
N LYS A 392 -44.82 2.00 -6.45
CA LYS A 392 -44.54 0.61 -6.09
C LYS A 392 -45.84 -0.11 -5.65
N PRO A 393 -46.10 -1.34 -6.14
CA PRO A 393 -47.20 -2.16 -5.63
C PRO A 393 -47.06 -2.45 -4.13
N LYS A 394 -48.16 -2.33 -3.37
CA LYS A 394 -48.22 -2.61 -1.92
C LYS A 394 -48.27 -4.12 -1.60
N VAL A 395 -47.34 -4.89 -2.17
CA VAL A 395 -47.21 -6.34 -1.96
C VAL A 395 -46.01 -6.64 -1.05
N LYS A 396 -46.00 -7.82 -0.41
CA LYS A 396 -44.79 -8.34 0.25
C LYS A 396 -43.65 -8.42 -0.77
N ASP A 397 -42.40 -8.36 -0.28
CA ASP A 397 -41.20 -8.41 -1.12
C ASP A 397 -41.27 -9.59 -2.11
N PRO A 398 -41.35 -9.34 -3.43
CA PRO A 398 -41.63 -10.39 -4.40
C PRO A 398 -40.50 -11.41 -4.50
N VAL A 399 -39.28 -11.06 -4.10
CA VAL A 399 -38.16 -11.99 -4.19
C VAL A 399 -37.95 -12.80 -2.92
N LEU A 400 -38.71 -12.56 -1.85
CA LEU A 400 -38.56 -13.27 -0.59
C LEU A 400 -38.96 -14.74 -0.69
N GLN A 401 -38.18 -15.61 -0.04
CA GLN A 401 -38.46 -17.03 0.11
C GLN A 401 -39.82 -17.26 0.79
N LYS A 402 -40.65 -18.07 0.13
CA LYS A 402 -41.98 -18.48 0.60
C LYS A 402 -42.06 -19.94 1.06
N GLN A 403 -41.14 -20.77 0.59
CA GLN A 403 -41.07 -22.20 0.88
C GLN A 403 -39.61 -22.66 1.01
N PRO A 404 -39.33 -23.77 1.72
CA PRO A 404 -37.99 -24.36 1.76
C PRO A 404 -37.46 -24.67 0.34
N TYR A 405 -36.17 -24.43 0.09
CA TYR A 405 -35.58 -24.54 -1.24
C TYR A 405 -35.55 -25.96 -1.80
N LYS A 406 -35.60 -26.98 -0.93
CA LYS A 406 -35.75 -28.38 -1.38
C LYS A 406 -37.04 -28.65 -2.15
N ASN A 407 -38.05 -27.79 -1.99
CA ASN A 407 -39.33 -27.90 -2.70
C ASN A 407 -39.38 -27.02 -3.96
N TYR A 408 -38.32 -26.28 -4.25
CA TYR A 408 -38.27 -25.34 -5.36
C TYR A 408 -38.00 -26.08 -6.68
N LYS A 409 -38.89 -25.93 -7.67
CA LYS A 409 -38.86 -26.68 -8.94
C LYS A 409 -38.34 -25.88 -10.15
N GLY A 410 -37.80 -24.68 -9.92
CA GLY A 410 -37.21 -23.86 -10.98
C GLY A 410 -38.21 -22.87 -11.57
N PHE A 411 -38.18 -22.65 -12.88
CA PHE A 411 -38.92 -21.59 -13.57
C PHE A 411 -40.43 -21.63 -13.41
N SER A 412 -41.02 -22.82 -13.34
CA SER A 412 -42.47 -22.98 -13.16
C SER A 412 -42.97 -22.35 -11.86
N ASP A 413 -42.16 -22.36 -10.80
CA ASP A 413 -42.53 -21.76 -9.51
C ASP A 413 -42.41 -20.23 -9.55
N TYR A 414 -41.43 -19.70 -10.29
CA TYR A 414 -41.22 -18.25 -10.45
C TYR A 414 -42.20 -17.57 -11.41
N GLN A 415 -42.36 -18.13 -12.62
CA GLN A 415 -43.14 -17.50 -13.70
C GLN A 415 -44.64 -17.46 -13.39
N ASN A 416 -45.15 -18.47 -12.67
CA ASN A 416 -46.56 -18.52 -12.28
C ASN A 416 -46.89 -17.53 -11.15
N GLU A 417 -45.88 -17.07 -10.41
CA GLU A 417 -46.05 -16.19 -9.26
C GLU A 417 -45.72 -14.72 -9.57
N TYR A 418 -44.83 -14.46 -10.55
CA TYR A 418 -44.36 -13.12 -10.92
C TYR A 418 -44.32 -12.92 -12.43
N LYS A 419 -44.77 -11.75 -12.89
CA LYS A 419 -44.63 -11.32 -14.29
C LYS A 419 -43.26 -10.68 -14.52
N GLU A 420 -42.56 -10.32 -13.46
CA GLU A 420 -41.28 -9.63 -13.39
C GLU A 420 -40.09 -10.57 -13.69
N ASN A 421 -39.01 -10.02 -14.23
CA ASN A 421 -37.84 -10.79 -14.68
C ASN A 421 -36.69 -10.77 -13.65
N PHE A 422 -36.91 -11.27 -12.43
CA PHE A 422 -35.88 -11.29 -11.38
C PHE A 422 -35.09 -12.59 -11.25
N ASN A 423 -34.06 -12.59 -10.39
CA ASN A 423 -33.34 -13.81 -9.97
C ASN A 423 -32.79 -14.60 -11.17
N PHE A 424 -32.37 -13.87 -12.19
CA PHE A 424 -31.74 -14.44 -13.37
C PHE A 424 -32.62 -15.49 -14.07
N LEU A 425 -33.94 -15.25 -14.13
CA LEU A 425 -34.88 -16.09 -14.87
C LEU A 425 -34.59 -16.07 -16.36
N TRP A 426 -34.29 -14.90 -16.91
CA TRP A 426 -33.81 -14.71 -18.27
C TRP A 426 -32.53 -13.90 -18.24
N SER A 427 -31.57 -14.22 -19.11
CA SER A 427 -30.29 -13.50 -19.18
C SER A 427 -30.33 -12.22 -20.03
N SER A 428 -31.53 -11.66 -20.18
CA SER A 428 -31.79 -10.43 -20.91
C SER A 428 -33.02 -9.73 -20.37
N PRO A 429 -33.24 -8.44 -20.71
CA PRO A 429 -34.54 -7.83 -20.55
C PRO A 429 -35.63 -8.58 -21.33
N LYS A 430 -36.88 -8.31 -20.98
CA LYS A 430 -38.06 -8.64 -21.79
C LYS A 430 -38.66 -7.39 -22.40
N GLU A 431 -39.72 -7.56 -23.19
CA GLU A 431 -40.53 -6.44 -23.68
C GLU A 431 -41.03 -5.59 -22.50
N VAL A 432 -40.97 -4.27 -22.62
CA VAL A 432 -41.38 -3.37 -21.53
C VAL A 432 -42.86 -3.53 -21.22
N GLY A 433 -43.19 -3.59 -19.93
CA GLY A 433 -44.55 -3.50 -19.42
C GLY A 433 -44.63 -2.48 -18.28
N ASP A 434 -45.73 -2.52 -17.54
CA ASP A 434 -45.97 -1.64 -16.41
C ASP A 434 -45.19 -2.05 -15.13
N GLU A 435 -44.31 -3.04 -15.23
CA GLU A 435 -43.50 -3.49 -14.11
C GLU A 435 -42.44 -2.43 -13.73
N LEU A 436 -42.23 -2.28 -12.42
CA LEU A 436 -41.21 -1.38 -11.85
C LEU A 436 -39.87 -2.08 -11.58
N PHE A 437 -39.82 -3.37 -11.83
CA PHE A 437 -38.96 -4.30 -11.12
C PHE A 437 -38.49 -5.41 -12.07
N GLY A 438 -37.19 -5.70 -12.06
CA GLY A 438 -36.58 -6.89 -12.70
C GLY A 438 -36.25 -6.79 -14.20
N ASN A 439 -36.65 -5.74 -14.91
CA ASN A 439 -36.20 -5.57 -16.30
C ASN A 439 -34.82 -4.92 -16.34
N THR A 440 -34.74 -3.62 -16.04
CA THR A 440 -33.49 -2.90 -15.81
C THR A 440 -33.67 -2.02 -14.59
N TRP A 441 -32.56 -1.73 -13.90
CA TRP A 441 -32.54 -0.70 -12.87
C TRP A 441 -33.12 0.61 -13.41
N HIS A 442 -33.77 1.38 -12.54
CA HIS A 442 -34.24 2.72 -12.86
C HIS A 442 -33.25 3.73 -12.32
N TRP A 443 -32.67 4.54 -13.19
CA TRP A 443 -32.03 5.78 -12.77
C TRP A 443 -33.06 6.71 -12.13
N LEU A 444 -32.75 7.17 -10.92
CA LEU A 444 -33.56 8.14 -10.19
C LEU A 444 -32.87 9.50 -10.16
N MET A 445 -33.65 10.56 -9.92
CA MET A 445 -33.15 11.92 -9.80
C MET A 445 -32.34 12.16 -8.51
N ASP A 446 -32.56 11.35 -7.48
CA ASP A 446 -31.90 11.45 -6.18
C ASP A 446 -30.42 11.08 -6.24
N GLN A 447 -29.58 11.94 -5.65
CA GLN A 447 -28.21 11.55 -5.31
C GLN A 447 -28.25 10.52 -4.18
N PHE A 448 -27.29 9.60 -4.14
CA PHE A 448 -27.23 8.61 -3.08
C PHE A 448 -27.04 9.30 -1.72
N ASN A 449 -27.91 8.99 -0.76
CA ASN A 449 -28.02 9.74 0.49
C ASN A 449 -28.39 8.83 1.68
N PRO A 450 -27.91 9.15 2.90
CA PRO A 450 -28.31 8.44 4.11
C PRO A 450 -29.76 8.79 4.46
N LEU A 451 -30.51 7.82 5.00
CA LEU A 451 -31.80 8.11 5.62
C LEU A 451 -31.57 8.69 7.03
N PRO A 452 -32.49 9.54 7.55
CA PRO A 452 -32.45 9.95 8.94
C PRO A 452 -32.49 8.71 9.86
N GLY A 453 -31.53 8.60 10.78
CA GLY A 453 -31.33 7.41 11.60
C GLY A 453 -30.46 6.31 10.95
N PHE A 454 -29.80 6.61 9.84
CA PHE A 454 -28.74 5.76 9.27
C PHE A 454 -27.61 5.53 10.30
N GLU A 455 -27.22 4.27 10.45
CA GLU A 455 -26.09 3.83 11.25
C GLU A 455 -25.19 2.95 10.40
N VAL A 456 -23.89 3.19 10.47
CA VAL A 456 -22.89 2.43 9.71
C VAL A 456 -22.79 1.01 10.27
N ASN A 457 -22.82 0.00 9.41
CA ASN A 457 -22.62 -1.37 9.87
C ASN A 457 -21.18 -1.59 10.34
N SER A 458 -21.01 -2.09 11.56
CA SER A 458 -19.69 -2.26 12.20
C SER A 458 -18.75 -3.25 11.50
N LEU A 459 -19.28 -4.13 10.65
CA LEU A 459 -18.50 -5.10 9.89
C LEU A 459 -18.06 -4.55 8.52
N TYR A 460 -18.69 -3.48 8.01
CA TYR A 460 -18.43 -2.96 6.66
C TYR A 460 -18.72 -1.46 6.56
N ASP A 461 -17.79 -0.65 7.05
CA ASP A 461 -17.96 0.80 7.19
C ASP A 461 -17.77 1.60 5.90
N ASP A 462 -17.12 1.01 4.90
CA ASP A 462 -16.81 1.61 3.60
C ASP A 462 -17.76 1.20 2.45
N PHE A 463 -18.87 0.49 2.73
CA PHE A 463 -19.84 0.14 1.67
C PHE A 463 -20.69 1.32 1.21
N SER A 464 -21.42 1.98 2.12
CA SER A 464 -22.35 3.07 1.76
C SER A 464 -21.78 4.46 2.01
N THR A 465 -20.98 4.63 3.07
CA THR A 465 -20.55 5.94 3.54
C THR A 465 -19.69 6.74 2.55
N PRO A 466 -18.76 6.13 1.79
CA PRO A 466 -17.94 6.89 0.84
C PRO A 466 -18.75 7.46 -0.32
N CYS A 467 -19.94 6.92 -0.55
CA CYS A 467 -20.77 7.24 -1.70
C CYS A 467 -21.87 8.27 -1.40
N PHE A 468 -21.98 8.71 -0.14
CA PHE A 468 -22.77 9.89 0.24
C PHE A 468 -22.04 11.20 -0.06
N ASP A 469 -21.48 11.32 -1.27
CA ASP A 469 -20.54 12.38 -1.67
C ASP A 469 -21.16 13.41 -2.62
N GLY A 470 -22.46 13.31 -2.89
CA GLY A 470 -23.17 14.18 -3.84
C GLY A 470 -22.73 13.98 -5.30
N LYS A 471 -21.98 12.92 -5.59
CA LYS A 471 -21.49 12.57 -6.94
C LYS A 471 -21.93 11.16 -7.37
N HIS A 472 -22.56 10.39 -6.49
CA HIS A 472 -23.22 9.14 -6.83
C HIS A 472 -24.72 9.33 -7.03
N GLN A 473 -25.25 8.66 -8.03
CA GLN A 473 -26.66 8.73 -8.40
C GLN A 473 -27.37 7.42 -8.03
N MET A 474 -28.58 7.54 -7.50
CA MET A 474 -29.34 6.40 -7.02
C MET A 474 -29.99 5.61 -8.17
N ILE A 475 -30.00 4.29 -8.01
CA ILE A 475 -30.75 3.36 -8.84
C ILE A 475 -31.64 2.46 -7.98
N ARG A 476 -32.83 2.10 -8.49
CA ARG A 476 -33.77 1.17 -7.83
C ARG A 476 -34.48 0.24 -8.81
N GLY A 477 -34.99 -0.87 -8.29
CA GLY A 477 -35.87 -1.80 -9.03
C GLY A 477 -35.22 -3.11 -9.49
N GLY A 478 -33.90 -3.24 -9.45
CA GLY A 478 -33.19 -4.41 -9.96
C GLY A 478 -33.23 -4.54 -11.49
N SER A 479 -32.28 -5.26 -12.04
CA SER A 479 -32.23 -5.69 -13.45
C SER A 479 -32.55 -7.17 -13.60
N PHE A 480 -32.57 -7.64 -14.84
CA PHE A 480 -32.69 -9.07 -15.18
C PHE A 480 -31.53 -9.93 -14.62
N MET A 481 -30.40 -9.30 -14.27
CA MET A 481 -29.27 -9.96 -13.61
C MET A 481 -29.36 -9.89 -12.08
N SER A 482 -30.13 -8.97 -11.51
CA SER A 482 -30.22 -8.80 -10.06
C SER A 482 -30.80 -10.04 -9.40
N CYS A 483 -30.10 -10.50 -8.37
CA CYS A 483 -30.45 -11.68 -7.61
C CYS A 483 -30.48 -11.36 -6.11
N GLY A 484 -31.25 -12.14 -5.34
CA GLY A 484 -31.27 -11.97 -3.89
C GLY A 484 -31.72 -10.57 -3.48
N HIS A 485 -30.94 -9.91 -2.63
CA HIS A 485 -31.29 -8.62 -2.08
C HIS A 485 -31.23 -7.48 -3.10
N GLU A 486 -30.37 -7.55 -4.13
CA GLU A 486 -30.38 -6.57 -5.23
C GLU A 486 -31.72 -6.52 -5.97
N ALA A 487 -32.43 -7.65 -6.02
CA ALA A 487 -33.76 -7.74 -6.62
C ALA A 487 -34.88 -7.33 -5.65
N SER A 488 -34.56 -7.04 -4.39
CA SER A 488 -35.54 -6.63 -3.37
C SER A 488 -36.11 -5.26 -3.68
N HIS A 489 -37.38 -5.07 -3.35
CA HIS A 489 -37.99 -3.74 -3.37
C HIS A 489 -37.47 -2.78 -2.29
N TRP A 490 -36.64 -3.26 -1.34
CA TRP A 490 -35.93 -2.44 -0.37
C TRP A 490 -34.62 -1.88 -0.93
N ALA A 491 -34.05 -2.56 -1.94
CA ALA A 491 -32.75 -2.25 -2.52
C ALA A 491 -32.57 -0.76 -2.84
N ARG A 492 -31.51 -0.19 -2.28
CA ARG A 492 -31.00 1.16 -2.59
C ARG A 492 -29.53 1.04 -3.02
N PHE A 493 -29.29 1.21 -4.31
CA PHE A 493 -27.96 1.15 -4.89
C PHE A 493 -27.58 2.45 -5.58
N HIS A 494 -26.31 2.59 -5.90
CA HIS A 494 -25.75 3.83 -6.39
C HIS A 494 -24.56 3.58 -7.30
N PHE A 495 -24.42 4.43 -8.31
CA PHE A 495 -23.27 4.41 -9.20
C PHE A 495 -22.92 5.82 -9.65
N ARG A 496 -21.68 6.01 -10.10
CA ARG A 496 -21.29 7.22 -10.79
C ARG A 496 -22.21 7.43 -12.01
N PRO A 497 -22.66 8.66 -12.29
CA PRO A 497 -23.57 8.97 -13.41
C PRO A 497 -23.10 8.49 -14.79
N HIS A 498 -21.80 8.32 -14.98
CA HIS A 498 -21.18 7.92 -16.24
C HIS A 498 -20.89 6.41 -16.36
N PHE A 499 -21.11 5.62 -15.30
CA PHE A 499 -20.94 4.18 -15.36
C PHE A 499 -22.11 3.49 -16.06
N TYR A 500 -21.76 2.49 -16.86
CA TYR A 500 -22.75 1.59 -17.41
C TYR A 500 -23.14 0.58 -16.35
N GLN A 501 -24.42 0.30 -16.29
CA GLN A 501 -25.08 -0.71 -15.47
C GLN A 501 -26.20 -1.31 -16.34
N HIS A 502 -26.85 -2.38 -15.89
CA HIS A 502 -28.10 -2.85 -16.49
C HIS A 502 -29.27 -1.92 -16.13
N SER A 503 -29.16 -0.66 -16.54
CA SER A 503 -30.01 0.45 -16.11
C SER A 503 -30.69 1.13 -17.29
N GLY A 504 -31.98 1.35 -17.14
CA GLY A 504 -32.81 2.19 -17.98
C GLY A 504 -33.48 3.27 -17.13
N PHE A 505 -34.60 3.79 -17.62
CA PHE A 505 -35.33 4.84 -16.89
C PHE A 505 -36.79 4.96 -17.32
N ARG A 506 -37.57 5.63 -16.48
CA ARG A 506 -38.90 6.17 -16.79
C ARG A 506 -38.83 7.68 -16.74
N MET A 507 -39.67 8.34 -17.53
CA MET A 507 -39.82 9.79 -17.42
C MET A 507 -40.95 10.13 -16.46
N ALA A 508 -40.82 11.28 -15.82
CA ALA A 508 -41.81 11.86 -14.94
C ALA A 508 -41.86 13.39 -15.09
N ALA A 509 -42.98 13.98 -14.71
CA ALA A 509 -43.20 15.42 -14.67
C ALA A 509 -44.17 15.79 -13.56
N THR A 510 -43.82 16.81 -12.78
CA THR A 510 -44.70 17.34 -11.72
C THR A 510 -45.72 18.28 -12.35
N LEU A 511 -47.02 18.10 -12.05
CA LEU A 511 -48.11 18.79 -12.76
C LEU A 511 -48.17 20.31 -12.49
N ASP A 512 -47.53 20.78 -11.41
CA ASP A 512 -47.41 22.20 -11.09
C ASP A 512 -46.20 22.88 -11.75
N GLY A 513 -45.39 22.13 -12.52
CA GLY A 513 -44.19 22.61 -13.19
C GLY A 513 -42.92 22.65 -12.32
N SER A 514 -42.98 22.21 -11.06
CA SER A 514 -41.79 22.11 -10.19
C SER A 514 -40.84 20.98 -10.61
N ALA A 515 -39.54 21.20 -10.46
CA ALA A 515 -38.51 20.38 -11.10
C ALA A 515 -38.04 19.17 -10.29
N ASP A 516 -38.32 19.08 -8.98
CA ASP A 516 -37.67 18.14 -8.06
C ASP A 516 -38.60 17.21 -7.27
N ASN A 517 -39.90 17.47 -7.14
CA ASN A 517 -40.92 16.65 -6.45
C ASN A 517 -40.42 15.72 -5.31
N GLY A 518 -39.65 16.28 -4.36
CA GLY A 518 -39.12 15.54 -3.22
C GLY A 518 -37.81 14.78 -3.45
N ALA A 519 -37.09 15.04 -4.54
CA ALA A 519 -35.74 14.54 -4.79
C ALA A 519 -34.76 15.04 -3.74
N THR A 520 -33.85 14.16 -3.33
CA THR A 520 -32.78 14.49 -2.40
C THR A 520 -31.50 14.76 -3.17
N PHE A 521 -30.99 16.00 -3.02
CA PHE A 521 -29.67 16.39 -3.45
C PHE A 521 -28.84 16.71 -2.21
N LEU A 522 -27.64 16.15 -2.13
CA LEU A 522 -26.69 16.54 -1.11
C LEU A 522 -26.12 17.90 -1.53
N LEU A 523 -26.46 18.95 -0.76
CA LEU A 523 -26.07 20.33 -1.06
C LEU A 523 -24.56 20.43 -1.16
N LYS A 524 -24.06 21.05 -2.26
CA LYS A 524 -22.66 21.49 -2.38
C LYS A 524 -22.22 22.45 -1.25
N GLU A 525 -23.15 22.95 -0.43
CA GLU A 525 -22.92 23.96 0.62
C GLU A 525 -23.43 23.58 2.02
N LYS A 526 -23.97 22.38 2.22
CA LYS A 526 -24.24 21.83 3.56
C LYS A 526 -23.99 20.33 3.52
N GLU A 527 -22.71 19.99 3.53
CA GLU A 527 -22.29 18.61 3.62
C GLU A 527 -22.81 17.98 4.90
N TYR A 528 -23.38 16.79 4.77
CA TYR A 528 -23.47 15.87 5.87
C TYR A 528 -22.04 15.56 6.34
N VAL A 529 -21.64 16.23 7.43
CA VAL A 529 -20.37 16.02 8.11
C VAL A 529 -20.52 14.81 9.02
N HIS A 530 -19.89 13.70 8.63
CA HIS A 530 -19.59 12.60 9.53
C HIS A 530 -18.93 13.18 10.81
N PRO A 531 -19.32 12.79 12.03
CA PRO A 531 -18.82 13.36 13.29
C PRO A 531 -17.33 13.09 13.60
N ARG A 532 -16.49 12.87 12.58
CA ARG A 532 -15.03 12.80 12.68
C ARG A 532 -14.26 13.55 11.60
N ARG A 533 -14.90 14.23 10.65
CA ARG A 533 -14.18 15.05 9.64
C ARG A 533 -15.06 16.21 9.20
N THR A 534 -14.95 17.37 9.87
CA THR A 534 -15.32 18.65 9.25
C THR A 534 -14.62 18.73 7.90
N ASN A 535 -15.34 19.08 6.83
CA ASN A 535 -14.73 19.30 5.53
C ASN A 535 -13.55 20.25 5.69
N VAL A 536 -12.37 19.83 5.24
CA VAL A 536 -11.18 20.68 5.23
C VAL A 536 -11.48 22.02 4.53
N LEU A 537 -12.29 22.02 3.48
CA LEU A 537 -12.67 23.22 2.74
C LEU A 537 -13.49 24.21 3.58
N ASP A 538 -14.35 23.73 4.48
CA ASP A 538 -15.11 24.58 5.41
C ASP A 538 -14.21 25.19 6.49
N GLN A 539 -13.14 24.47 6.85
CA GLN A 539 -12.07 25.02 7.68
C GLN A 539 -11.22 26.02 6.92
N MET A 540 -11.22 26.02 5.58
CA MET A 540 -10.44 26.91 4.70
C MET A 540 -11.11 28.27 4.39
N VAL A 541 -11.93 28.79 5.30
CA VAL A 541 -12.67 30.05 5.10
C VAL A 541 -11.90 31.26 5.63
N GLY A 542 -11.48 32.12 4.70
CA GLY A 542 -10.72 33.36 4.93
C GLY A 542 -9.21 33.18 4.75
N HIS A 543 -8.47 34.28 4.58
CA HIS A 543 -7.03 34.26 4.27
C HIS A 543 -6.13 33.77 5.42
N GLU A 544 -6.65 33.47 6.61
CA GLU A 544 -5.86 33.01 7.76
C GLU A 544 -6.55 31.84 8.47
N TRP A 545 -7.29 31.05 7.71
CA TRP A 545 -8.14 29.98 8.21
C TRP A 545 -7.37 28.96 9.08
N TRP A 546 -6.11 28.71 8.75
CA TRP A 546 -5.23 27.81 9.50
C TRP A 546 -4.95 28.30 10.91
N LYS A 547 -4.95 29.62 11.17
CA LYS A 547 -4.76 30.19 12.51
C LYS A 547 -5.92 29.90 13.47
N LYS A 548 -7.05 29.40 12.95
CA LYS A 548 -8.23 29.03 13.74
C LYS A 548 -8.20 27.57 14.20
N ILE A 549 -7.22 26.78 13.75
CA ILE A 549 -6.96 25.43 14.25
C ILE A 549 -6.36 25.56 15.66
N GLU A 550 -6.74 24.66 16.58
CA GLU A 550 -6.30 24.68 17.99
C GLU A 550 -4.77 24.78 18.14
N GLN A 551 -4.03 24.09 17.27
CA GLN A 551 -2.59 24.27 17.10
C GLN A 551 -2.24 24.31 15.60
N PRO A 552 -2.05 25.51 15.01
CA PRO A 552 -1.64 25.62 13.61
C PRO A 552 -0.22 25.09 13.39
N LEU A 553 0.06 24.60 12.18
CA LEU A 553 1.44 24.28 11.77
C LEU A 553 2.33 25.52 11.71
N GLU A 554 1.75 26.68 11.38
CA GLU A 554 2.42 27.98 11.41
C GLU A 554 2.27 28.60 12.80
N MET A 555 3.33 28.50 13.60
CA MET A 555 3.40 29.04 14.95
C MET A 555 3.67 30.56 14.93
N SER A 556 3.21 31.27 15.95
CA SER A 556 3.61 32.66 16.17
C SER A 556 5.07 32.76 16.63
N ASP A 557 5.69 33.92 16.42
CA ASP A 557 7.07 34.19 16.87
C ASP A 557 7.27 33.94 18.37
N ALA A 558 6.25 34.27 19.19
CA ALA A 558 6.28 34.06 20.62
C ALA A 558 6.27 32.57 20.99
N GLU A 559 5.47 31.75 20.29
CA GLU A 559 5.42 30.30 20.48
C GLU A 559 6.72 29.64 20.05
N MET A 560 7.27 30.01 18.88
CA MET A 560 8.57 29.53 18.41
C MET A 560 9.68 29.87 19.41
N LYS A 561 9.73 31.11 19.89
CA LYS A 561 10.70 31.54 20.90
C LYS A 561 10.57 30.73 22.19
N SER A 562 9.34 30.53 22.67
CA SER A 562 9.07 29.73 23.87
C SER A 562 9.55 28.28 23.72
N ILE A 563 9.32 27.66 22.56
CA ILE A 563 9.81 26.30 22.25
C ILE A 563 11.34 26.26 22.26
N PHE A 564 12.00 27.25 21.64
CA PHE A 564 13.46 27.34 21.65
C PHE A 564 14.04 27.48 23.07
N GLU A 565 13.50 28.38 23.88
CA GLU A 565 13.96 28.62 25.26
C GLU A 565 13.74 27.37 26.15
N GLN A 566 12.60 26.70 26.01
CA GLN A 566 12.33 25.44 26.72
C GLN A 566 13.27 24.32 26.29
N THR A 567 13.56 24.22 24.99
CA THR A 567 14.50 23.23 24.43
C THR A 567 15.91 23.49 24.93
N GLU A 568 16.37 24.75 24.84
CA GLU A 568 17.68 25.18 25.31
C GLU A 568 17.88 24.80 26.79
N THR A 569 16.90 25.16 27.63
CA THR A 569 16.92 24.86 29.06
C THR A 569 17.11 23.37 29.32
N GLN A 570 16.33 22.51 28.64
CA GLN A 570 16.39 21.06 28.86
C GLN A 570 17.69 20.43 28.31
N VAL A 571 18.16 20.87 27.15
CA VAL A 571 19.42 20.38 26.56
C VAL A 571 20.61 20.74 27.45
N LEU A 572 20.69 21.98 27.94
CA LEU A 572 21.77 22.42 28.82
C LEU A 572 21.74 21.66 30.15
N LYS A 573 20.55 21.51 30.77
CA LYS A 573 20.37 20.71 31.98
C LYS A 573 20.83 19.26 31.77
N TYR A 574 20.40 18.62 30.68
CA TYR A 574 20.82 17.25 30.37
C TYR A 574 22.34 17.11 30.25
N LEU A 575 23.01 18.03 29.54
CA LEU A 575 24.46 17.99 29.37
C LEU A 575 25.23 18.20 30.67
N GLN A 576 24.72 19.04 31.59
CA GLN A 576 25.29 19.25 32.91
C GLN A 576 25.09 18.04 33.83
N ASP A 577 23.91 17.43 33.80
CA ASP A 577 23.56 16.29 34.65
C ASP A 577 24.16 14.97 34.14
N MET A 578 24.41 14.86 32.84
CA MET A 578 24.83 13.62 32.17
C MET A 578 26.01 12.92 32.88
N PRO A 579 27.12 13.57 33.28
CA PRO A 579 28.24 12.92 33.97
C PRO A 579 27.92 12.27 35.32
N SER A 580 26.75 12.57 35.91
CA SER A 580 26.28 11.96 37.16
C SER A 580 25.41 10.72 36.94
N LYS A 581 25.03 10.43 35.69
CA LYS A 581 24.19 9.28 35.31
C LYS A 581 25.05 8.04 35.04
N SER A 582 24.42 6.87 34.98
CA SER A 582 25.10 5.66 34.53
C SER A 582 25.36 5.73 33.00
N PRO A 583 26.58 5.49 32.51
CA PRO A 583 26.86 5.42 31.06
C PRO A 583 26.08 4.30 30.35
N MET A 584 25.71 3.25 31.08
CA MET A 584 24.99 2.09 30.57
C MET A 584 23.48 2.36 30.45
N GLY A 585 22.95 3.34 31.19
CA GLY A 585 21.51 3.57 31.34
C GLY A 585 20.83 2.56 32.26
N ASP A 586 19.60 2.88 32.66
CA ASP A 586 18.89 2.16 33.73
C ASP A 586 18.18 0.88 33.27
N ALA A 587 17.96 0.71 31.96
CA ALA A 587 17.25 -0.44 31.39
C ALA A 587 18.13 -1.68 31.18
N HIS A 588 19.45 -1.53 31.29
CA HIS A 588 20.40 -2.58 30.89
C HIS A 588 20.89 -3.39 32.09
N ASP A 589 21.06 -4.69 31.87
CA ASP A 589 21.64 -5.65 32.79
C ASP A 589 23.17 -5.69 32.63
N PRO A 590 23.94 -5.31 33.66
CA PRO A 590 25.40 -5.28 33.61
C PRO A 590 26.07 -6.66 33.37
N ALA A 591 25.38 -7.77 33.65
CA ALA A 591 25.92 -9.12 33.46
C ALA A 591 25.90 -9.58 31.99
N VAL A 592 24.97 -9.04 31.18
CA VAL A 592 24.76 -9.45 29.78
C VAL A 592 24.87 -8.28 28.78
N ASN A 593 24.99 -7.03 29.27
CA ASN A 593 24.96 -5.81 28.46
C ASN A 593 23.73 -5.72 27.54
N GLY A 594 22.63 -6.36 27.95
CA GLY A 594 21.33 -6.40 27.27
C GLY A 594 20.24 -5.80 28.14
N LEU A 595 18.98 -5.86 27.69
CA LEU A 595 17.85 -5.38 28.51
C LEU A 595 17.67 -6.26 29.75
N LYS A 596 17.33 -5.65 30.88
CA LYS A 596 16.88 -6.38 32.07
C LYS A 596 15.62 -7.18 31.73
N LYS A 597 15.51 -8.41 32.24
CA LYS A 597 14.40 -9.31 31.92
C LYS A 597 13.04 -8.78 32.37
N ASP A 598 13.03 -8.00 33.44
CA ASP A 598 11.87 -7.35 34.04
C ASP A 598 11.67 -5.90 33.55
N PHE A 599 12.45 -5.46 32.56
CA PHE A 599 12.30 -4.11 32.01
C PHE A 599 10.98 -3.97 31.26
N SER A 600 10.19 -2.99 31.67
CA SER A 600 9.04 -2.48 30.93
C SER A 600 9.23 -1.01 30.66
N VAL A 601 8.91 -0.55 29.45
CA VAL A 601 8.92 0.88 29.12
C VAL A 601 7.76 1.56 29.87
N PRO A 602 8.01 2.59 30.71
CA PRO A 602 6.96 3.28 31.45
C PRO A 602 6.20 4.30 30.59
N TYR A 603 6.02 3.97 29.30
CA TYR A 603 5.27 4.73 28.32
C TYR A 603 4.47 3.75 27.48
N HIS A 604 3.17 4.00 27.35
CA HIS A 604 2.28 3.16 26.57
C HIS A 604 2.14 3.74 25.17
N ALA A 605 2.64 3.02 24.16
CA ALA A 605 2.35 3.35 22.77
C ALA A 605 0.83 3.36 22.56
N THR A 606 0.30 4.47 22.07
CA THR A 606 -1.12 4.56 21.69
C THR A 606 -1.35 3.72 20.44
N LYS A 607 -2.52 3.08 20.34
CA LYS A 607 -2.89 2.29 19.14
C LYS A 607 -3.19 3.18 17.92
N ASN A 608 -3.58 4.43 18.14
CA ASN A 608 -3.99 5.39 17.14
C ASN A 608 -3.12 6.65 17.20
N PHE A 609 -3.12 7.46 16.13
CA PHE A 609 -2.61 8.83 16.16
C PHE A 609 -3.31 9.64 17.28
N PRO A 610 -2.58 10.50 18.02
CA PRO A 610 -3.17 11.34 19.05
C PRO A 610 -4.20 12.30 18.44
N ALA A 611 -5.41 12.33 19.01
CA ALA A 611 -6.51 13.17 18.52
C ALA A 611 -6.43 14.62 19.01
N HIS A 612 -5.67 14.86 20.09
CA HIS A 612 -5.51 16.17 20.72
C HIS A 612 -4.03 16.43 20.98
N PRO A 613 -3.59 17.70 20.94
CA PRO A 613 -2.22 18.04 21.24
C PRO A 613 -1.89 17.84 22.72
N GLU A 614 -0.62 17.55 23.00
CA GLU A 614 -0.08 17.50 24.36
C GLU A 614 0.86 18.68 24.61
N SER A 615 1.04 19.05 25.88
CA SER A 615 1.96 20.13 26.25
C SER A 615 3.39 19.81 25.85
N TYR A 616 4.01 20.71 25.07
CA TYR A 616 5.41 20.60 24.66
C TYR A 616 6.35 20.41 25.86
N GLN A 617 6.12 21.16 26.95
CA GLN A 617 6.91 21.05 28.18
C GLN A 617 6.83 19.64 28.80
N ASN A 618 5.63 19.04 28.82
CA ASN A 618 5.42 17.70 29.34
C ASN A 618 6.11 16.66 28.44
N LEU A 619 5.97 16.80 27.11
CA LEU A 619 6.64 15.92 26.16
C LEU A 619 8.17 16.00 26.29
N MET A 620 8.73 17.19 26.46
CA MET A 620 10.16 17.38 26.70
C MET A 620 10.63 16.72 27.99
N LYS A 621 9.85 16.86 29.07
CA LYS A 621 10.11 16.15 30.33
C LYS A 621 10.09 14.64 30.11
N THR A 622 9.07 14.11 29.41
CA THR A 622 8.98 12.70 29.11
C THR A 622 10.20 12.20 28.32
N VAL A 623 10.64 12.95 27.30
CA VAL A 623 11.84 12.57 26.52
C VAL A 623 13.10 12.58 27.38
N PHE A 624 13.42 13.70 28.05
CA PHE A 624 14.70 13.89 28.72
C PHE A 624 14.79 13.27 30.12
N GLU A 625 13.71 13.31 30.90
CA GLU A 625 13.70 12.85 32.29
C GLU A 625 13.18 11.41 32.41
N ASP A 626 12.09 11.11 31.72
CA ASP A 626 11.43 9.80 31.86
C ASP A 626 12.03 8.75 30.93
N MET A 627 12.33 9.07 29.67
CA MET A 627 12.75 8.09 28.66
C MET A 627 14.27 7.98 28.48
N ALA A 628 15.00 9.11 28.39
CA ALA A 628 16.42 9.11 28.06
C ALA A 628 17.28 8.32 29.05
N ARG A 629 16.89 8.28 30.34
CA ARG A 629 17.59 7.51 31.39
C ARG A 629 17.63 6.00 31.14
N TYR A 630 16.70 5.47 30.34
CA TYR A 630 16.65 4.05 29.97
C TYR A 630 17.55 3.72 28.78
N SER A 631 18.21 4.71 28.19
CA SER A 631 19.13 4.54 27.06
C SER A 631 20.58 4.51 27.53
N GLN A 632 21.42 3.80 26.77
CA GLN A 632 22.87 3.97 26.86
C GLN A 632 23.26 5.41 26.50
N ILE A 633 24.34 5.91 27.08
CA ILE A 633 24.75 7.32 26.93
C ILE A 633 26.16 7.41 26.31
N PRO A 634 26.29 7.31 24.97
CA PRO A 634 27.59 7.41 24.28
C PRO A 634 28.39 8.68 24.59
N GLY A 635 27.71 9.79 24.89
CA GLY A 635 28.35 11.06 25.24
C GLY A 635 28.97 11.10 26.64
N HIS A 636 28.69 10.10 27.49
CA HIS A 636 29.11 10.06 28.89
C HIS A 636 30.64 9.93 29.03
N PRO A 637 31.29 10.61 30.00
CA PRO A 637 32.75 10.53 30.23
C PRO A 637 33.25 9.16 30.70
N GLY A 638 32.35 8.20 30.95
CA GLY A 638 32.64 6.80 31.32
C GLY A 638 32.17 5.79 30.28
N PHE A 639 31.78 6.22 29.08
CA PHE A 639 31.30 5.31 28.03
C PHE A 639 32.46 4.77 27.20
N ALA A 640 32.97 3.58 27.50
CA ALA A 640 34.07 2.93 26.78
C ALA A 640 33.64 1.59 26.13
N ALA A 641 32.35 1.44 25.86
CA ALA A 641 31.75 0.29 25.20
C ALA A 641 31.59 0.50 23.69
N TYR A 642 31.50 -0.60 22.93
CA TYR A 642 31.25 -0.59 21.48
C TYR A 642 32.24 0.27 20.69
N VAL A 643 31.87 0.80 19.53
CA VAL A 643 32.66 1.79 18.78
C VAL A 643 31.77 2.99 18.56
N ALA A 644 31.71 3.86 19.57
CA ALA A 644 30.79 4.99 19.62
C ALA A 644 31.55 6.31 19.77
N GLY A 645 31.13 7.32 18.99
CA GLY A 645 31.53 8.70 19.22
C GLY A 645 30.67 9.38 20.29
N ALA A 646 31.18 10.46 20.87
CA ALA A 646 30.52 11.14 21.99
C ALA A 646 29.52 12.25 21.57
N GLY A 647 29.45 12.59 20.29
CA GLY A 647 28.64 13.70 19.75
C GLY A 647 29.10 15.08 20.24
N ASN A 648 29.43 15.99 19.34
CA ASN A 648 29.83 17.36 19.68
C ASN A 648 28.66 18.34 19.52
N PHE A 649 28.63 19.35 20.40
CA PHE A 649 27.51 20.29 20.49
C PHE A 649 27.36 21.17 19.24
N ILE A 650 28.46 21.53 18.57
CA ILE A 650 28.44 22.33 17.33
C ILE A 650 27.73 21.56 16.20
N SER A 651 27.87 20.23 16.16
CA SER A 651 27.13 19.42 15.18
C SER A 651 25.64 19.31 15.53
N ASN A 652 25.26 19.40 16.80
CA ASN A 652 23.85 19.44 17.19
C ASN A 652 23.19 20.74 16.70
N THR A 653 23.89 21.88 16.82
CA THR A 653 23.39 23.15 16.27
C THR A 653 23.40 23.14 14.74
N ALA A 654 24.40 22.51 14.11
CA ALA A 654 24.40 22.27 12.66
C ALA A 654 23.17 21.47 12.20
N GLN A 655 22.77 20.43 12.94
CA GLN A 655 21.56 19.67 12.63
C GLN A 655 20.30 20.52 12.76
N LEU A 656 20.21 21.33 13.82
CA LEU A 656 19.09 22.26 13.99
C LEU A 656 19.01 23.22 12.79
N ILE A 657 20.12 23.85 12.40
CA ILE A 657 20.18 24.76 11.24
C ILE A 657 19.80 24.02 9.95
N ALA A 658 20.33 22.82 9.72
CA ALA A 658 20.03 22.03 8.53
C ALA A 658 18.53 21.70 8.42
N GLN A 659 17.89 21.32 9.53
CA GLN A 659 16.46 21.00 9.56
C GLN A 659 15.58 22.26 9.47
N THR A 660 16.04 23.41 9.99
CA THR A 660 15.36 24.70 9.81
C THR A 660 15.43 25.18 8.36
N LEU A 661 16.58 25.04 7.69
CA LEU A 661 16.73 25.42 6.27
C LEU A 661 16.05 24.44 5.31
N ASN A 662 15.95 23.16 5.70
CA ASN A 662 15.33 22.06 4.96
C ASN A 662 15.66 22.03 3.43
N PRO A 663 16.94 22.08 3.02
CA PRO A 663 17.30 22.14 1.62
C PRO A 663 17.17 20.77 0.94
N PHE A 664 16.84 20.76 -0.35
CA PHE A 664 16.98 19.56 -1.17
C PHE A 664 18.44 19.38 -1.61
N SER A 665 19.23 18.72 -0.75
CA SER A 665 20.68 18.54 -0.94
C SER A 665 21.07 17.42 -1.93
N GLY A 666 20.09 16.72 -2.51
CA GLY A 666 20.32 15.72 -3.55
C GLY A 666 20.73 16.30 -4.90
N HIS A 667 20.42 17.58 -5.14
CA HIS A 667 20.63 18.22 -6.43
C HIS A 667 21.26 19.60 -6.27
N TYR A 668 22.38 19.81 -6.96
CA TYR A 668 23.17 21.04 -6.90
C TYR A 668 22.36 22.27 -7.28
N MET A 669 21.53 22.22 -8.32
CA MET A 669 20.73 23.38 -8.76
C MET A 669 19.73 23.86 -7.71
N MET A 670 19.25 22.95 -6.87
CA MET A 670 18.24 23.24 -5.84
C MET A 670 18.85 23.84 -4.57
N ALA A 671 20.14 23.61 -4.31
CA ALA A 671 20.82 24.09 -3.11
C ALA A 671 22.34 24.32 -3.32
N PRO A 672 22.76 25.14 -4.31
CA PRO A 672 24.15 25.17 -4.79
C PRO A 672 25.16 25.57 -3.71
N GLY A 673 24.83 26.56 -2.88
CA GLY A 673 25.69 26.97 -1.77
C GLY A 673 25.85 25.88 -0.70
N LEU A 674 24.78 25.13 -0.40
CA LEU A 674 24.77 24.12 0.66
C LEU A 674 25.40 22.81 0.20
N VAL A 675 25.12 22.38 -1.04
CA VAL A 675 25.78 21.23 -1.68
C VAL A 675 27.30 21.45 -1.77
N THR A 676 27.73 22.68 -2.05
CA THR A 676 29.17 23.04 -2.07
C THR A 676 29.85 22.81 -0.72
N LEU A 677 29.16 23.02 0.41
CA LEU A 677 29.72 22.72 1.73
C LEU A 677 29.98 21.22 1.93
N GLU A 678 29.10 20.35 1.44
CA GLU A 678 29.34 18.91 1.45
C GLU A 678 30.50 18.53 0.52
N MET A 679 30.57 19.13 -0.68
CA MET A 679 31.70 18.90 -1.59
C MET A 679 33.05 19.25 -0.93
N GLU A 680 33.11 20.34 -0.15
CA GLU A 680 34.33 20.71 0.57
C GLU A 680 34.70 19.66 1.64
N VAL A 681 33.72 19.11 2.36
CA VAL A 681 33.93 18.02 3.31
C VAL A 681 34.46 16.77 2.61
N ILE A 682 33.88 16.39 1.48
CA ILE A 682 34.33 15.24 0.69
C ILE A 682 35.78 15.45 0.24
N LYS A 683 36.12 16.66 -0.23
CA LYS A 683 37.50 17.01 -0.59
C LYS A 683 38.47 16.82 0.57
N TRP A 684 38.15 17.32 1.77
CA TRP A 684 39.01 17.09 2.94
C TRP A 684 39.26 15.60 3.21
N PHE A 685 38.24 14.77 3.06
CA PHE A 685 38.40 13.33 3.23
C PHE A 685 39.17 12.67 2.08
N GLN A 686 39.00 13.11 0.82
CA GLN A 686 39.82 12.67 -0.31
C GLN A 686 41.30 12.99 -0.06
N THR A 687 41.62 14.25 0.29
CA THR A 687 42.99 14.68 0.61
C THR A 687 43.55 13.89 1.80
N MET A 688 42.76 13.64 2.85
CA MET A 688 43.18 12.86 4.01
C MET A 688 43.55 11.41 3.65
N ILE A 689 42.80 10.78 2.76
CA ILE A 689 43.06 9.42 2.29
C ILE A 689 44.19 9.36 1.27
N GLY A 690 44.50 10.47 0.59
CA GLY A 690 45.50 10.53 -0.48
C GLY A 690 44.92 10.20 -1.86
N TYR A 691 43.62 10.35 -2.06
CA TYR A 691 43.01 10.27 -3.39
C TYR A 691 43.17 11.58 -4.15
N ASP A 692 43.30 11.50 -5.47
CA ASP A 692 43.31 12.66 -6.36
C ASP A 692 41.91 13.32 -6.40
N GLU A 693 41.84 14.62 -6.14
CA GLU A 693 40.57 15.36 -6.03
C GLU A 693 39.80 15.47 -7.36
N ILE A 694 40.46 15.26 -8.50
CA ILE A 694 39.87 15.40 -9.83
C ILE A 694 39.26 14.06 -10.29
N SER A 695 39.99 12.96 -10.07
CA SER A 695 39.58 11.62 -10.49
C SER A 695 38.68 10.92 -9.50
N SER A 696 38.73 11.27 -8.21
CA SER A 696 37.93 10.63 -7.16
C SER A 696 36.64 11.38 -6.86
N GLN A 697 35.74 10.70 -6.15
CA GLN A 697 34.49 11.29 -5.66
C GLN A 697 34.08 10.64 -4.33
N GLY A 698 33.15 11.27 -3.61
CA GLY A 698 32.56 10.71 -2.41
C GLY A 698 31.16 11.24 -2.15
N PHE A 699 30.52 10.71 -1.12
CA PHE A 699 29.27 11.27 -0.59
C PHE A 699 29.07 10.85 0.86
N LEU A 700 28.37 11.71 1.62
CA LEU A 700 28.00 11.39 3.00
C LEU A 700 26.78 10.47 3.04
N THR A 701 26.82 9.50 3.96
CA THR A 701 25.79 8.46 4.16
C THR A 701 25.27 8.48 5.60
N THR A 702 24.27 7.66 5.92
CA THR A 702 23.83 7.44 7.30
C THR A 702 24.87 6.68 8.15
N GLY A 703 25.87 6.07 7.51
CA GLY A 703 26.91 5.27 8.14
C GLY A 703 27.50 4.26 7.16
N SER A 704 28.61 3.63 7.56
CA SER A 704 29.38 2.75 6.69
C SER A 704 28.60 1.54 6.18
N SER A 705 27.47 1.14 6.78
CA SER A 705 26.60 0.11 6.18
C SER A 705 26.08 0.47 4.79
N VAL A 706 25.66 1.73 4.59
CA VAL A 706 25.20 2.23 3.28
C VAL A 706 26.40 2.51 2.36
N ALA A 707 27.52 2.99 2.91
CA ALA A 707 28.76 3.17 2.16
C ALA A 707 29.27 1.83 1.58
N THR A 708 29.37 0.79 2.40
CA THR A 708 29.77 -0.56 2.00
C THR A 708 28.78 -1.17 1.01
N LEU A 709 27.46 -1.03 1.22
CA LEU A 709 26.47 -1.47 0.24
C LEU A 709 26.71 -0.84 -1.14
N SER A 710 26.91 0.48 -1.17
CA SER A 710 27.16 1.22 -2.40
C SER A 710 28.49 0.82 -3.05
N ALA A 711 29.56 0.67 -2.25
CA ALA A 711 30.87 0.21 -2.71
C ALA A 711 30.81 -1.20 -3.33
N LEU A 712 30.10 -2.14 -2.70
CA LEU A 712 29.91 -3.49 -3.22
C LEU A 712 29.06 -3.48 -4.50
N ALA A 713 28.06 -2.60 -4.59
CA ALA A 713 27.26 -2.43 -5.80
C ALA A 713 28.12 -1.91 -6.97
N MET A 714 28.98 -0.93 -6.71
CA MET A 714 29.94 -0.39 -7.69
C MET A 714 30.96 -1.45 -8.10
N ALA A 715 31.55 -2.18 -7.16
CA ALA A 715 32.46 -3.29 -7.45
C ALA A 715 31.78 -4.37 -8.32
N ARG A 716 30.50 -4.67 -8.05
CA ARG A 716 29.70 -5.60 -8.87
C ARG A 716 29.52 -5.07 -10.29
N LYS A 717 29.06 -3.83 -10.43
CA LYS A 717 28.86 -3.17 -11.74
C LYS A 717 30.16 -3.20 -12.55
N GLU A 718 31.27 -2.78 -11.96
CA GLU A 718 32.52 -2.62 -12.69
C GLU A 718 33.22 -3.95 -13.01
N LYS A 719 33.15 -4.95 -12.12
CA LYS A 719 33.97 -6.17 -12.28
C LYS A 719 33.22 -7.38 -12.85
N ILE A 720 31.88 -7.42 -12.75
CA ILE A 720 31.10 -8.64 -13.05
C ILE A 720 29.80 -8.37 -13.84
N THR A 721 29.68 -7.24 -14.54
CA THR A 721 28.58 -7.03 -15.49
C THR A 721 28.56 -8.13 -16.58
N GLY A 722 27.40 -8.76 -16.79
CA GLY A 722 27.22 -9.84 -17.75
C GLY A 722 27.61 -11.25 -17.28
N PHE A 723 27.94 -11.44 -16.00
CA PHE A 723 28.31 -12.74 -15.43
C PHE A 723 27.14 -13.44 -14.72
N ASP A 724 27.23 -14.77 -14.61
CA ASP A 724 26.38 -15.56 -13.73
C ASP A 724 26.69 -15.25 -12.25
N TYR A 725 25.82 -14.46 -11.62
CA TYR A 725 25.95 -14.08 -10.21
C TYR A 725 25.93 -15.26 -9.23
N SER A 726 25.53 -16.47 -9.68
CA SER A 726 25.64 -17.67 -8.86
C SER A 726 27.09 -18.16 -8.67
N LYS A 727 28.03 -17.68 -9.51
CA LYS A 727 29.44 -18.07 -9.54
C LYS A 727 30.42 -16.93 -9.25
N VAL A 728 29.98 -15.80 -8.72
CA VAL A 728 30.90 -14.72 -8.30
C VAL A 728 31.27 -14.85 -6.84
N THR A 729 32.50 -14.51 -6.46
CA THR A 729 32.99 -14.59 -5.08
C THR A 729 33.64 -13.29 -4.62
N ALA A 730 33.53 -13.03 -3.32
CA ALA A 730 34.23 -11.95 -2.63
C ALA A 730 34.85 -12.47 -1.33
N TYR A 731 35.83 -11.73 -0.81
CA TYR A 731 36.66 -12.15 0.33
C TYR A 731 36.64 -11.09 1.41
N THR A 732 36.52 -11.50 2.66
CA THR A 732 36.58 -10.61 3.82
C THR A 732 37.17 -11.35 5.01
N SER A 733 37.67 -10.62 6.00
CA SER A 733 38.16 -11.20 7.25
C SER A 733 37.02 -11.92 8.00
N SER A 734 37.30 -13.03 8.68
CA SER A 734 36.31 -13.71 9.52
C SER A 734 35.84 -12.87 10.71
N ASP A 735 36.56 -11.79 11.04
CA ASP A 735 36.18 -10.80 12.06
C ASP A 735 35.62 -9.49 11.49
N SER A 736 35.40 -9.45 10.18
CA SER A 736 34.82 -8.29 9.51
C SER A 736 33.41 -7.98 10.01
N HIS A 737 33.01 -6.71 9.89
CA HIS A 737 31.70 -6.29 10.38
C HIS A 737 30.56 -6.96 9.59
N HIS A 738 29.52 -7.39 10.31
CA HIS A 738 28.38 -8.11 9.73
C HIS A 738 27.62 -7.29 8.65
N CYS A 739 27.82 -5.97 8.56
CA CYS A 739 27.25 -5.16 7.49
C CYS A 739 27.74 -5.58 6.10
N ILE A 740 28.95 -6.13 5.97
CA ILE A 740 29.50 -6.60 4.69
C ILE A 740 28.67 -7.80 4.20
N ALA A 741 28.42 -8.77 5.07
CA ALA A 741 27.58 -9.91 4.76
C ALA A 741 26.12 -9.50 4.49
N LYS A 742 25.60 -8.52 5.23
CA LYS A 742 24.26 -7.96 4.98
C LYS A 742 24.17 -7.28 3.62
N ALA A 743 25.14 -6.44 3.27
CA ALA A 743 25.22 -5.77 1.98
C ALA A 743 25.31 -6.78 0.83
N TRP A 744 26.14 -7.81 0.98
CA TRP A 744 26.25 -8.91 0.01
C TRP A 744 24.91 -9.59 -0.28
N VAL A 745 24.14 -9.92 0.77
CA VAL A 745 22.81 -10.54 0.63
C VAL A 745 21.80 -9.56 0.02
N MET A 746 21.82 -8.29 0.42
CA MET A 746 20.93 -7.27 -0.15
C MET A 746 21.14 -7.06 -1.64
N LEU A 747 22.36 -7.29 -2.15
CA LEU A 747 22.66 -7.28 -3.59
C LEU A 747 22.19 -8.54 -4.33
N GLY A 748 21.52 -9.47 -3.65
CA GLY A 748 20.99 -10.71 -4.24
C GLY A 748 22.05 -11.79 -4.48
N LEU A 749 23.21 -11.71 -3.82
CA LEU A 749 24.32 -12.65 -4.00
C LEU A 749 24.25 -13.80 -2.99
N LYS A 750 24.69 -15.00 -3.40
CA LYS A 750 24.65 -16.21 -2.57
C LYS A 750 25.53 -16.06 -1.34
N LYS A 751 24.98 -16.27 -0.15
CA LYS A 751 25.69 -16.12 1.13
C LYS A 751 27.00 -16.91 1.16
N GLU A 752 27.00 -18.12 0.62
CA GLU A 752 28.15 -19.04 0.64
C GLU A 752 29.33 -18.49 -0.16
N ASN A 753 29.08 -17.62 -1.14
CA ASN A 753 30.10 -17.06 -2.02
C ASN A 753 30.85 -15.85 -1.43
N LEU A 754 30.42 -15.34 -0.27
CA LEU A 754 31.23 -14.43 0.53
C LEU A 754 32.16 -15.25 1.42
N ARG A 755 33.43 -15.32 1.05
CA ARG A 755 34.44 -16.14 1.75
C ARG A 755 34.99 -15.37 2.95
N GLN A 756 34.80 -15.94 4.14
CA GLN A 756 35.42 -15.44 5.36
C GLN A 756 36.81 -16.07 5.52
N ILE A 757 37.84 -15.25 5.41
CA ILE A 757 39.24 -15.65 5.53
C ILE A 757 39.63 -15.66 7.02
N PRO A 758 40.21 -16.77 7.54
CA PRO A 758 40.67 -16.85 8.92
C PRO A 758 41.70 -15.77 9.29
N LEU A 759 41.85 -15.55 10.60
CA LEU A 759 42.78 -14.55 11.11
C LEU A 759 44.15 -15.14 11.43
N LYS A 760 45.19 -14.33 11.24
CA LYS A 760 46.52 -14.49 11.83
C LYS A 760 46.84 -13.22 12.62
N ASN A 761 47.12 -13.37 13.92
CA ASN A 761 47.32 -12.23 14.83
C ASN A 761 46.17 -11.21 14.78
N TYR A 762 44.92 -11.71 14.73
CA TYR A 762 43.68 -10.91 14.64
C TYR A 762 43.48 -10.09 13.36
N LYS A 763 44.31 -10.31 12.32
CA LYS A 763 44.20 -9.72 10.98
C LYS A 763 43.90 -10.80 9.96
N MET A 764 43.36 -10.44 8.79
CA MET A 764 43.17 -11.38 7.68
C MET A 764 44.48 -12.12 7.36
N ASP A 765 44.44 -13.46 7.30
CA ASP A 765 45.60 -14.23 6.84
C ASP A 765 45.70 -14.15 5.31
N ASN A 766 46.61 -13.27 4.85
CA ASN A 766 46.78 -12.98 3.43
C ASN A 766 47.32 -14.17 2.62
N LYS A 767 47.97 -15.14 3.27
CA LYS A 767 48.35 -16.40 2.61
C LYS A 767 47.10 -17.21 2.27
N LEU A 768 46.20 -17.37 3.26
CA LEU A 768 44.93 -18.07 3.06
C LEU A 768 43.99 -17.32 2.11
N LEU A 769 44.03 -15.99 2.09
CA LEU A 769 43.34 -15.18 1.09
C LEU A 769 43.77 -15.57 -0.32
N SER A 770 45.09 -15.57 -0.60
CA SER A 770 45.63 -15.93 -1.91
C SER A 770 45.26 -17.36 -2.31
N GLU A 771 45.41 -18.33 -1.40
CA GLU A 771 45.04 -19.74 -1.64
C GLU A 771 43.55 -19.87 -1.97
N LYS A 772 42.67 -19.19 -1.21
CA LYS A 772 41.22 -19.24 -1.42
C LYS A 772 40.79 -18.65 -2.76
N ILE A 773 41.42 -17.55 -3.18
CA ILE A 773 41.18 -16.94 -4.50
C ILE A 773 41.57 -17.94 -5.60
N GLU A 774 42.75 -18.56 -5.51
CA GLU A 774 43.23 -19.53 -6.50
C GLU A 774 42.33 -20.78 -6.56
N GLU A 775 41.87 -21.28 -5.43
CA GLU A 775 40.88 -22.38 -5.36
C GLU A 775 39.56 -22.03 -6.06
N ASP A 776 39.01 -20.83 -5.79
CA ASP A 776 37.75 -20.40 -6.40
C ASP A 776 37.89 -20.23 -7.92
N VAL A 777 39.01 -19.65 -8.39
CA VAL A 777 39.33 -19.58 -9.83
C VAL A 777 39.40 -20.98 -10.44
N ALA A 778 40.10 -21.92 -9.81
CA ALA A 778 40.23 -23.29 -10.30
C ALA A 778 38.88 -24.03 -10.37
N ARG A 779 37.92 -23.65 -9.52
CA ARG A 779 36.54 -24.18 -9.50
C ARG A 779 35.58 -23.46 -10.45
N GLY A 780 36.06 -22.50 -11.24
CA GLY A 780 35.26 -21.73 -12.19
C GLY A 780 34.39 -20.65 -11.54
N PHE A 781 34.69 -20.25 -10.31
CA PHE A 781 34.14 -19.02 -9.73
C PHE A 781 34.90 -17.80 -10.27
N LYS A 782 34.26 -16.63 -10.19
CA LYS A 782 34.81 -15.33 -10.56
C LYS A 782 35.02 -14.48 -9.30
N PRO A 783 36.23 -14.49 -8.73
CA PRO A 783 36.66 -13.49 -7.74
C PRO A 783 36.55 -12.08 -8.31
N PHE A 784 36.01 -11.14 -7.53
CA PHE A 784 35.94 -9.75 -7.96
C PHE A 784 36.15 -8.70 -6.88
N LEU A 785 36.10 -9.07 -5.59
CA LEU A 785 36.14 -8.12 -4.50
C LEU A 785 36.88 -8.70 -3.29
N VAL A 786 37.73 -7.91 -2.66
CA VAL A 786 38.23 -8.12 -1.30
C VAL A 786 37.86 -6.92 -0.44
N VAL A 787 37.38 -7.19 0.78
CA VAL A 787 37.08 -6.16 1.79
C VAL A 787 38.13 -6.23 2.89
N ALA A 788 38.96 -5.21 3.00
CA ALA A 788 39.96 -5.05 4.06
C ALA A 788 39.34 -4.30 5.25
N THR A 789 39.44 -4.86 6.45
CA THR A 789 38.93 -4.23 7.67
C THR A 789 40.01 -3.35 8.30
N LEU A 790 39.79 -2.03 8.29
CA LEU A 790 40.71 -1.05 8.85
C LEU A 790 40.22 -0.63 10.24
N GLY A 791 40.45 -1.50 11.23
CA GLY A 791 39.97 -1.35 12.60
C GLY A 791 38.78 -2.26 12.90
N SER A 792 39.06 -3.53 13.23
CA SER A 792 38.03 -4.50 13.61
C SER A 792 37.27 -4.07 14.88
N THR A 793 35.99 -4.42 14.97
CA THR A 793 35.17 -3.99 16.12
C THR A 793 35.51 -4.71 17.42
N LYS A 794 36.14 -5.90 17.34
CA LYS A 794 36.53 -6.68 18.52
C LYS A 794 37.87 -6.25 19.10
N THR A 795 38.89 -6.01 18.26
CA THR A 795 40.27 -5.79 18.73
C THR A 795 40.87 -4.47 18.22
N GLY A 796 40.22 -3.78 17.29
CA GLY A 796 40.75 -2.58 16.65
C GLY A 796 41.95 -2.84 15.75
N CYS A 797 42.17 -4.08 15.33
CA CYS A 797 43.26 -4.46 14.43
C CYS A 797 42.99 -4.00 13.00
N VAL A 798 44.06 -3.74 12.27
CA VAL A 798 44.03 -3.26 10.88
C VAL A 798 44.59 -4.33 9.95
N ASP A 799 43.80 -4.76 8.97
CA ASP A 799 44.25 -5.66 7.91
C ASP A 799 45.38 -5.01 7.08
N SER A 800 46.38 -5.81 6.68
CA SER A 800 47.60 -5.32 6.01
C SER A 800 47.32 -4.97 4.53
N LEU A 801 47.07 -3.69 4.24
CA LEU A 801 46.84 -3.23 2.87
C LEU A 801 48.06 -3.43 1.96
N GLU A 802 49.28 -3.22 2.46
CA GLU A 802 50.52 -3.47 1.73
C GLU A 802 50.63 -4.91 1.20
N GLU A 803 50.03 -5.88 1.90
CA GLU A 803 49.97 -7.28 1.48
C GLU A 803 48.73 -7.62 0.63
N ILE A 804 47.57 -7.03 0.93
CA ILE A 804 46.31 -7.29 0.21
C ILE A 804 46.36 -6.70 -1.21
N LEU A 805 46.89 -5.50 -1.39
CA LEU A 805 46.88 -4.78 -2.66
C LEU A 805 47.61 -5.54 -3.80
N PRO A 806 48.83 -6.09 -3.60
CA PRO A 806 49.47 -6.94 -4.61
C PRO A 806 48.64 -8.18 -5.00
N ILE A 807 47.99 -8.83 -4.02
CA ILE A 807 47.11 -9.98 -4.27
C ILE A 807 45.91 -9.56 -5.11
N ALA A 808 45.22 -8.49 -4.71
CA ALA A 808 44.08 -7.94 -5.43
C ALA A 808 44.43 -7.57 -6.87
N LYS A 809 45.58 -6.90 -7.06
CA LYS A 809 46.07 -6.50 -8.39
C LYS A 809 46.35 -7.72 -9.28
N LYS A 810 46.99 -8.77 -8.76
CA LYS A 810 47.26 -10.03 -9.49
C LYS A 810 45.97 -10.66 -10.03
N HIS A 811 44.87 -10.56 -9.30
CA HIS A 811 43.59 -11.19 -9.64
C HIS A 811 42.53 -10.21 -10.18
N ASN A 812 42.89 -8.94 -10.43
CA ASN A 812 41.99 -7.85 -10.85
C ASN A 812 40.76 -7.69 -9.94
N LEU A 813 40.97 -7.75 -8.62
CA LEU A 813 39.91 -7.56 -7.63
C LEU A 813 39.74 -6.08 -7.30
N TRP A 814 38.51 -5.68 -7.01
CA TRP A 814 38.22 -4.44 -6.30
C TRP A 814 38.66 -4.57 -4.84
N VAL A 815 39.29 -3.55 -4.28
CA VAL A 815 39.64 -3.45 -2.86
C VAL A 815 38.77 -2.39 -2.19
N HIS A 816 37.84 -2.84 -1.35
CA HIS A 816 37.08 -1.96 -0.47
C HIS A 816 37.72 -1.93 0.92
N ALA A 817 38.12 -0.76 1.38
CA ALA A 817 38.57 -0.53 2.74
C ALA A 817 37.37 -0.17 3.64
N ASP A 818 36.94 -1.12 4.47
CA ASP A 818 36.00 -0.84 5.57
C ASP A 818 36.77 -0.20 6.72
N GLY A 819 36.89 1.13 6.67
CA GLY A 819 37.53 1.96 7.67
C GLY A 819 36.55 2.75 8.51
N ALA A 820 35.31 2.23 8.69
CA ALA A 820 34.27 2.86 9.48
C ALA A 820 34.79 3.41 10.82
N TYR A 821 35.61 2.61 11.51
CA TYR A 821 36.29 2.99 12.74
C TYR A 821 37.68 3.60 12.48
N GLY A 822 38.53 2.93 11.70
CA GLY A 822 39.96 3.24 11.66
C GLY A 822 40.41 4.28 10.65
N ALA A 823 39.69 4.52 9.54
CA ALA A 823 40.20 5.38 8.45
C ALA A 823 40.52 6.81 8.90
N LEU A 824 39.75 7.36 9.84
CA LEU A 824 39.96 8.72 10.35
C LEU A 824 41.21 8.86 11.23
N PHE A 825 41.83 7.76 11.65
CA PHE A 825 43.15 7.81 12.30
C PHE A 825 44.26 8.23 11.33
N MET A 826 44.01 8.33 10.02
CA MET A 826 44.90 8.99 9.04
C MET A 826 45.25 10.43 9.42
N LEU A 827 44.46 11.06 10.29
CA LEU A 827 44.78 12.35 10.89
C LEU A 827 46.03 12.31 11.80
N THR A 828 46.37 11.14 12.35
CA THR A 828 47.50 10.92 13.28
C THR A 828 48.69 10.26 12.57
N GLU A 829 49.91 10.45 13.07
CA GLU A 829 51.11 9.81 12.51
C GLU A 829 51.06 8.28 12.57
N LYS A 830 50.66 7.74 13.74
CA LYS A 830 50.53 6.29 13.94
C LYS A 830 49.51 5.68 12.98
N GLY A 831 48.37 6.35 12.78
CA GLY A 831 47.34 5.88 11.85
C GLY A 831 47.82 5.88 10.40
N ARG A 832 48.53 6.93 9.94
CA ARG A 832 49.14 6.95 8.60
C ARG A 832 50.11 5.79 8.37
N SER A 833 50.90 5.45 9.38
CA SER A 833 51.83 4.31 9.32
C SER A 833 51.07 2.97 9.23
N LEU A 834 50.03 2.78 10.06
CA LEU A 834 49.24 1.53 10.10
C LEU A 834 48.38 1.32 8.85
N LEU A 835 47.89 2.40 8.24
CA LEU A 835 46.95 2.38 7.11
C LEU A 835 47.66 2.61 5.76
N LYS A 836 48.98 2.50 5.72
CA LYS A 836 49.78 2.68 4.50
C LYS A 836 49.24 1.81 3.36
N GLY A 837 49.02 2.41 2.19
CA GLY A 837 48.39 1.77 1.03
C GLY A 837 46.89 2.07 0.89
N ILE A 838 46.25 2.73 1.85
CA ILE A 838 44.83 3.13 1.75
C ILE A 838 44.56 3.99 0.51
N GLU A 839 45.52 4.80 0.10
CA GLU A 839 45.51 5.61 -1.12
C GLU A 839 45.42 4.78 -2.42
N GLU A 840 45.75 3.49 -2.36
CA GLU A 840 45.68 2.55 -3.48
C GLU A 840 44.40 1.70 -3.52
N THR A 841 43.52 1.82 -2.53
CA THR A 841 42.23 1.12 -2.53
C THR A 841 41.26 1.73 -3.54
N ASP A 842 40.30 0.94 -4.02
CA ASP A 842 39.30 1.43 -4.99
C ASP A 842 38.20 2.24 -4.29
N SER A 843 37.86 1.90 -3.04
CA SER A 843 36.93 2.66 -2.21
C SER A 843 37.18 2.53 -0.71
N VAL A 844 36.87 3.60 0.04
CA VAL A 844 37.00 3.67 1.50
C VAL A 844 35.66 4.06 2.12
N ALA A 845 35.19 3.28 3.09
CA ALA A 845 34.13 3.69 4.00
C ALA A 845 34.73 4.26 5.29
N LEU A 846 34.18 5.36 5.81
CA LEU A 846 34.57 5.96 7.09
C LEU A 846 33.38 6.59 7.82
N ASP A 847 33.39 6.57 9.17
CA ASP A 847 32.31 7.17 9.98
C ASP A 847 32.82 8.33 10.83
N PRO A 848 32.58 9.59 10.44
CA PRO A 848 32.85 10.75 11.29
C PRO A 848 32.11 10.68 12.63
N HIS A 849 30.96 9.99 12.66
CA HIS A 849 30.21 9.80 13.91
C HIS A 849 30.90 8.90 14.95
N LYS A 850 32.01 8.23 14.57
CA LYS A 850 32.86 7.47 15.48
C LYS A 850 34.05 8.35 15.89
N ALA A 851 35.11 8.34 15.08
CA ALA A 851 36.40 8.91 15.43
C ALA A 851 36.41 10.44 15.59
N LEU A 852 35.54 11.18 14.88
CA LEU A 852 35.44 12.64 15.02
C LEU A 852 34.37 13.07 16.03
N SER A 853 33.68 12.14 16.70
CA SER A 853 32.59 12.45 17.63
C SER A 853 31.54 13.39 17.03
N ILE A 854 31.23 13.23 15.75
CA ILE A 854 30.05 13.83 15.13
C ILE A 854 28.81 12.99 15.52
N PRO A 855 27.59 13.54 15.59
CA PRO A 855 26.40 12.75 15.91
C PRO A 855 26.11 11.65 14.88
N TYR A 856 25.43 10.58 15.34
CA TYR A 856 25.01 9.43 14.51
C TYR A 856 24.21 9.86 13.28
N GLY A 857 24.23 9.00 12.26
CA GLY A 857 23.68 9.31 10.93
C GLY A 857 24.66 10.03 10.01
N THR A 858 25.97 9.93 10.30
CA THR A 858 27.04 10.60 9.54
C THR A 858 28.16 9.61 9.20
N GLY A 859 28.11 9.01 8.01
CA GLY A 859 29.17 8.20 7.39
C GLY A 859 29.62 8.82 6.08
N CYS A 860 30.59 8.20 5.42
CA CYS A 860 31.11 8.64 4.13
C CYS A 860 31.58 7.43 3.30
N LEU A 861 31.30 7.48 2.00
CA LEU A 861 31.98 6.64 1.01
C LEU A 861 32.88 7.54 0.16
N LEU A 862 34.12 7.12 -0.05
CA LEU A 862 35.01 7.67 -1.07
C LEU A 862 35.32 6.58 -2.10
N VAL A 863 35.41 6.95 -3.38
CA VAL A 863 35.77 6.07 -4.49
C VAL A 863 36.85 6.75 -5.32
N LYS A 864 37.95 6.02 -5.57
CA LYS A 864 39.16 6.53 -6.23
C LYS A 864 38.91 6.99 -7.67
N ASN A 865 38.02 6.29 -8.37
CA ASN A 865 37.55 6.66 -9.71
C ASN A 865 36.06 7.01 -9.67
N LYS A 866 35.74 8.28 -9.89
CA LYS A 866 34.37 8.82 -9.86
C LYS A 866 33.46 8.22 -10.92
N ASP A 867 34.01 7.74 -12.04
CA ASP A 867 33.21 7.20 -13.14
C ASP A 867 32.50 5.89 -12.74
N HIS A 868 33.03 5.17 -11.73
CA HIS A 868 32.41 3.96 -11.19
C HIS A 868 31.11 4.25 -10.42
N MET A 869 30.84 5.51 -10.05
CA MET A 869 29.67 5.88 -9.25
C MET A 869 28.39 6.07 -10.07
N LEU A 870 28.49 6.25 -11.39
CA LEU A 870 27.33 6.50 -12.25
C LEU A 870 26.60 5.19 -12.56
N PHE A 871 25.28 5.17 -12.45
CA PHE A 871 24.42 4.06 -12.87
C PHE A 871 23.62 4.47 -14.11
N ASP A 872 23.45 3.56 -15.08
CA ASP A 872 22.95 3.86 -16.44
C ASP A 872 21.46 4.32 -16.54
N TYR A 873 20.77 4.53 -15.41
CA TYR A 873 19.37 4.97 -15.35
C TYR A 873 19.23 6.45 -14.95
N LEU A 874 20.09 7.31 -15.52
CA LEU A 874 20.05 8.75 -15.26
C LEU A 874 18.84 9.39 -15.97
N SER A 875 18.21 10.31 -15.24
CA SER A 875 16.84 10.74 -15.47
C SER A 875 16.71 11.90 -16.47
N ASP A 876 17.28 11.73 -17.67
CA ASP A 876 17.28 12.79 -18.70
C ASP A 876 15.85 13.18 -19.16
N ASP A 877 14.83 12.36 -18.86
CA ASP A 877 13.39 12.60 -19.10
C ASP A 877 12.58 12.91 -17.81
N SER A 878 13.22 13.31 -16.70
CA SER A 878 12.51 13.53 -15.42
C SER A 878 11.89 14.92 -15.25
N TYR A 879 11.03 15.05 -14.23
CA TYR A 879 10.49 16.32 -13.74
C TYR A 879 11.54 17.19 -13.01
N MET A 880 12.77 16.70 -12.86
CA MET A 880 13.86 17.39 -12.16
C MET A 880 14.63 18.31 -13.12
N PRO A 881 15.29 19.37 -12.61
CA PRO A 881 16.20 20.17 -13.43
C PRO A 881 17.27 19.31 -14.11
N PRO A 882 17.78 19.74 -15.28
CA PRO A 882 18.84 19.01 -15.95
C PRO A 882 20.10 19.01 -15.09
N ARG A 883 20.86 17.91 -15.20
CA ARG A 883 22.14 17.76 -14.51
C ARG A 883 23.09 18.91 -14.87
N PRO A 884 23.71 19.57 -13.89
CA PRO A 884 24.69 20.61 -14.15
C PRO A 884 25.97 20.03 -14.76
N VAL A 885 26.51 20.74 -15.76
CA VAL A 885 27.82 20.43 -16.35
C VAL A 885 28.89 20.74 -15.30
N ASP A 886 29.80 19.81 -15.06
CA ASP A 886 30.93 19.88 -14.11
C ASP A 886 30.60 19.85 -12.60
N GLN A 887 29.33 19.72 -12.21
CA GLN A 887 28.93 19.58 -10.81
C GLN A 887 28.34 18.20 -10.51
N VAL A 888 28.17 17.90 -9.22
CA VAL A 888 27.70 16.61 -8.73
C VAL A 888 26.27 16.75 -8.22
N ASP A 889 25.38 15.96 -8.80
CA ASP A 889 24.08 15.68 -8.19
C ASP A 889 24.21 14.40 -7.38
N TYR A 890 24.12 14.52 -6.06
CA TYR A 890 24.25 13.38 -5.16
C TYR A 890 23.11 12.37 -5.34
N ALA A 891 21.94 12.78 -5.81
CA ALA A 891 20.85 11.88 -6.16
C ALA A 891 21.25 10.84 -7.22
N ASP A 892 22.18 11.18 -8.11
CA ASP A 892 22.62 10.30 -9.22
C ASP A 892 23.68 9.28 -8.80
N ILE A 893 24.42 9.57 -7.72
CA ILE A 893 25.55 8.75 -7.26
C ILE A 893 25.31 8.08 -5.91
N THR A 894 24.12 8.27 -5.33
CA THR A 894 23.72 7.64 -4.07
C THR A 894 22.41 6.87 -4.22
N PRO A 895 22.11 5.92 -3.32
CA PRO A 895 20.79 5.28 -3.29
C PRO A 895 19.64 6.22 -2.86
N GLU A 896 19.94 7.42 -2.34
CA GLU A 896 18.95 8.35 -1.78
C GLU A 896 18.67 9.49 -2.78
N LEU A 897 17.43 9.61 -3.29
CA LEU A 897 16.99 10.80 -4.02
C LEU A 897 16.82 11.99 -3.05
N SER A 898 15.91 11.82 -2.07
CA SER A 898 15.73 12.75 -0.96
C SER A 898 16.70 12.40 0.15
N ARG A 899 17.64 13.32 0.44
CA ARG A 899 18.70 13.12 1.43
C ARG A 899 18.83 14.28 2.40
N ASP A 900 19.21 13.94 3.62
CA ASP A 900 19.49 14.88 4.71
C ASP A 900 20.78 15.68 4.43
N PHE A 901 20.84 16.94 4.88
CA PHE A 901 21.99 17.82 4.66
C PHE A 901 23.13 17.54 5.65
N ARG A 902 23.79 16.40 5.44
CA ARG A 902 24.88 15.90 6.30
C ARG A 902 26.15 16.74 6.20
N GLY A 903 26.38 17.41 5.07
CA GLY A 903 27.54 18.29 4.85
C GLY A 903 27.76 19.28 5.99
N LEU A 904 26.71 19.99 6.42
CA LEU A 904 26.82 21.00 7.47
C LEU A 904 27.24 20.42 8.83
N ARG A 905 26.78 19.22 9.17
CA ARG A 905 27.14 18.53 10.44
C ARG A 905 28.63 18.23 10.55
N VAL A 906 29.32 18.05 9.44
CA VAL A 906 30.77 17.82 9.40
C VAL A 906 31.52 19.14 9.21
N TRP A 907 31.04 19.97 8.28
CA TRP A 907 31.67 21.22 7.87
C TRP A 907 31.77 22.21 9.02
N LEU A 908 30.66 22.46 9.74
CA LEU A 908 30.61 23.48 10.78
C LEU A 908 31.60 23.23 11.93
N PRO A 909 31.61 22.06 12.61
CA PRO A 909 32.56 21.83 13.70
C PRO A 909 34.02 21.88 13.24
N LEU A 910 34.35 21.35 12.06
CA LEU A 910 35.72 21.39 11.54
C LEU A 910 36.17 22.81 11.17
N LYS A 911 35.28 23.63 10.59
CA LYS A 911 35.59 25.05 10.33
C LYS A 911 35.68 25.87 11.60
N THR A 912 34.81 25.63 12.58
CA THR A 912 34.78 26.39 13.83
C THR A 912 35.98 26.08 14.72
N LEU A 913 36.36 24.81 14.84
CA LEU A 913 37.40 24.37 15.77
C LEU A 913 38.78 24.15 15.10
N GLY A 914 38.81 24.02 13.78
CA GLY A 914 39.93 23.43 13.06
C GLY A 914 40.04 21.92 13.29
N VAL A 915 40.94 21.26 12.55
CA VAL A 915 41.16 19.80 12.67
C VAL A 915 41.99 19.41 13.90
N GLY A 916 42.77 20.34 14.46
CA GLY A 916 43.72 20.09 15.55
C GLY A 916 43.12 19.42 16.79
N PRO A 917 41.98 19.89 17.34
CA PRO A 917 41.35 19.24 18.49
C PRO A 917 40.94 17.78 18.23
N PHE A 918 40.50 17.46 17.01
CA PHE A 918 40.13 16.09 16.63
C PHE A 918 41.37 15.21 16.50
N GLN A 919 42.45 15.72 15.91
CA GLN A 919 43.75 15.06 15.85
C GLN A 919 44.28 14.72 17.25
N LEU A 920 44.36 15.72 18.12
CA LEU A 920 44.85 15.54 19.50
C LEU A 920 44.00 14.55 20.28
N ASN A 921 42.68 14.56 20.09
CA ASN A 921 41.79 13.58 20.73
C ASN A 921 42.14 12.15 20.28
N LEU A 922 42.34 11.90 18.99
CA LEU A 922 42.70 10.59 18.48
C LEU A 922 44.08 10.15 18.96
N GLU A 923 45.06 11.05 18.96
CA GLU A 923 46.41 10.78 19.48
C GLU A 923 46.38 10.42 20.97
N GLU A 924 45.61 11.17 21.76
CA GLU A 924 45.38 10.86 23.18
C GLU A 924 44.80 9.46 23.32
N LYS A 925 43.78 9.08 22.53
CA LYS A 925 43.15 7.75 22.66
C LYS A 925 44.07 6.61 22.29
N LEU A 926 44.94 6.80 21.29
CA LEU A 926 46.00 5.84 20.97
C LEU A 926 46.97 5.65 22.14
N LYS A 927 47.42 6.75 22.76
CA LYS A 927 48.35 6.70 23.90
C LYS A 927 47.71 6.12 25.14
N LEU A 928 46.46 6.48 25.43
CA LEU A 928 45.72 5.93 26.56
C LEU A 928 45.45 4.44 26.41
N ALA A 929 45.17 3.96 25.20
CA ALA A 929 45.01 2.53 24.97
C ALA A 929 46.32 1.76 25.23
N GLU A 930 47.46 2.25 24.72
CA GLU A 930 48.78 1.67 24.98
C GLU A 930 49.12 1.65 26.48
N TRP A 931 48.94 2.78 27.15
CA TRP A 931 49.17 2.90 28.59
C TRP A 931 48.27 1.95 29.39
N LEU A 932 46.96 1.94 29.13
CA LEU A 932 46.00 1.12 29.86
C LEU A 932 46.27 -0.38 29.65
N SER A 933 46.68 -0.77 28.44
CA SER A 933 47.11 -2.13 28.14
C SER A 933 48.35 -2.52 28.97
N ALA A 934 49.34 -1.64 29.08
CA ALA A 934 50.54 -1.87 29.88
C ALA A 934 50.23 -1.95 31.38
N GLU A 935 49.31 -1.12 31.90
CA GLU A 935 48.90 -1.16 33.30
C GLU A 935 48.05 -2.38 33.65
N ILE A 936 47.12 -2.78 32.80
CA ILE A 936 46.33 -4.00 33.01
C ILE A 936 47.24 -5.24 33.03
N ALA A 937 48.27 -5.28 32.18
CA ALA A 937 49.23 -6.39 32.17
C ALA A 937 50.02 -6.54 33.48
N LYS A 938 50.10 -5.49 34.32
CA LYS A 938 50.74 -5.53 35.64
C LYS A 938 49.84 -6.11 36.73
N ILE A 939 48.54 -6.27 36.49
CA ILE A 939 47.59 -6.80 37.46
C ILE A 939 47.70 -8.34 37.46
N PRO A 940 48.10 -8.98 38.58
CA PRO A 940 48.44 -10.42 38.59
C PRO A 940 47.33 -11.35 38.11
N ASP A 941 46.07 -11.02 38.35
CA ASP A 941 44.92 -11.86 38.00
C ASP A 941 44.36 -11.64 36.58
N LEU A 942 44.88 -10.63 35.86
CA LEU A 942 44.40 -10.25 34.53
C LEU A 942 45.42 -10.57 33.43
N VAL A 943 44.91 -10.79 32.22
CA VAL A 943 45.72 -10.97 31.01
C VAL A 943 45.19 -10.08 29.90
N VAL A 944 46.09 -9.38 29.20
CA VAL A 944 45.76 -8.68 27.96
C VAL A 944 45.60 -9.71 26.84
N VAL A 945 44.42 -9.78 26.25
CA VAL A 945 44.07 -10.74 25.20
C VAL A 945 44.51 -10.21 23.84
N SER A 946 44.23 -8.95 23.53
CA SER A 946 44.74 -8.25 22.35
C SER A 946 45.32 -6.90 22.74
N LYS A 947 46.51 -6.61 22.21
CA LYS A 947 47.17 -5.31 22.37
C LYS A 947 46.56 -4.29 21.39
N PRO A 948 46.48 -3.02 21.77
CA PRO A 948 45.90 -2.00 20.92
C PRO A 948 46.79 -1.67 19.71
N GLU A 949 46.24 -1.80 18.50
CA GLU A 949 46.81 -1.15 17.31
C GLU A 949 46.25 0.28 17.15
N LEU A 950 44.93 0.40 17.26
CA LEU A 950 44.22 1.68 17.36
C LEU A 950 43.88 2.00 18.83
N SER A 951 42.62 2.28 19.14
CA SER A 951 42.16 2.71 20.47
C SER A 951 41.28 1.66 21.19
N ILE A 952 41.34 0.41 20.75
CA ILE A 952 40.68 -0.74 21.38
C ILE A 952 41.73 -1.64 22.01
N LEU A 953 41.50 -2.08 23.24
CA LEU A 953 42.26 -3.17 23.86
C LEU A 953 41.30 -4.16 24.53
N THR A 954 41.71 -5.42 24.62
CA THR A 954 40.92 -6.46 25.29
C THR A 954 41.70 -7.18 26.38
N PHE A 955 41.00 -7.55 27.44
CA PHE A 955 41.58 -8.24 28.59
C PHE A 955 40.59 -9.22 29.21
N ALA A 956 41.10 -10.18 29.98
CA ALA A 956 40.29 -11.19 30.65
C ALA A 956 40.90 -11.56 32.00
N HIS A 957 40.11 -12.21 32.86
CA HIS A 957 40.63 -12.80 34.08
C HIS A 957 41.29 -14.16 33.77
N LYS A 958 42.49 -14.40 34.32
CA LYS A 958 43.25 -15.65 34.16
C LYS A 958 42.50 -16.92 34.61
N LYS A 959 41.50 -16.80 35.50
CA LYS A 959 40.69 -17.93 35.99
C LYS A 959 39.61 -18.38 34.99
N GLY A 960 39.44 -17.68 33.86
CA GLY A 960 38.55 -18.07 32.76
C GLY A 960 37.30 -17.20 32.61
N ASP A 961 36.38 -17.65 31.75
CA ASP A 961 35.23 -16.86 31.29
C ASP A 961 34.26 -16.49 32.42
N ALA A 962 34.06 -17.39 33.40
CA ALA A 962 33.15 -17.14 34.53
C ALA A 962 33.60 -15.94 35.38
N GLU A 963 34.89 -15.91 35.75
CA GLU A 963 35.46 -14.78 36.51
C GLU A 963 35.61 -13.52 35.65
N THR A 964 35.86 -13.67 34.35
CA THR A 964 35.87 -12.54 33.41
C THR A 964 34.50 -11.88 33.32
N LYS A 965 33.42 -12.68 33.26
CA LYS A 965 32.05 -12.19 33.26
C LYS A 965 31.72 -11.47 34.56
N LYS A 966 32.04 -12.08 35.71
CA LYS A 966 31.84 -11.49 37.04
C LYS A 966 32.58 -10.16 37.20
N LEU A 967 33.82 -10.06 36.71
CA LEU A 967 34.58 -8.82 36.71
C LEU A 967 33.89 -7.73 35.88
N MET A 968 33.46 -8.05 34.66
CA MET A 968 32.73 -7.09 33.81
C MET A 968 31.44 -6.61 34.49
N GLU A 969 30.68 -7.53 35.09
CA GLU A 969 29.47 -7.23 35.83
C GLU A 969 29.76 -6.28 37.00
N ASN A 970 30.82 -6.53 37.79
CA ASN A 970 31.24 -5.65 38.88
C ASN A 970 31.62 -4.24 38.40
N ILE A 971 32.36 -4.15 37.29
CA ILE A 971 32.75 -2.88 36.68
C ILE A 971 31.51 -2.10 36.25
N ASN A 972 30.61 -2.73 35.49
CA ASN A 972 29.43 -2.06 34.97
C ASN A 972 28.41 -1.72 36.08
N ASN A 973 28.29 -2.55 37.12
CA ASN A 973 27.45 -2.29 38.30
C ASN A 973 27.90 -1.07 39.11
N LYS A 974 29.19 -0.71 39.07
CA LYS A 974 29.69 0.48 39.75
C LYS A 974 29.09 1.77 39.20
N GLY A 975 28.67 1.77 37.93
CA GLY A 975 27.98 2.88 37.26
C GLY A 975 28.89 4.05 36.86
N THR A 976 30.20 3.97 37.09
CA THR A 976 31.19 5.01 36.73
C THR A 976 31.77 4.78 35.33
N LEU A 977 31.81 3.53 34.89
CA LEU A 977 32.37 3.07 33.63
C LEU A 977 31.41 2.04 33.01
N PHE A 978 31.27 2.08 31.68
CA PHE A 978 30.58 1.04 30.93
C PHE A 978 31.50 0.41 29.90
N LEU A 979 31.70 -0.90 30.01
CA LEU A 979 32.50 -1.72 29.11
C LEU A 979 31.65 -2.79 28.44
N SER A 980 31.99 -3.06 27.18
CA SER A 980 31.43 -4.18 26.42
C SER A 980 32.36 -5.38 26.47
N SER A 981 31.88 -6.56 26.06
CA SER A 981 32.70 -7.75 25.86
C SER A 981 32.65 -8.24 24.42
N CYS A 982 33.51 -9.19 24.09
CA CYS A 982 33.48 -9.96 22.86
C CYS A 982 34.08 -11.35 23.09
N THR A 983 33.95 -12.22 22.09
CA THR A 983 34.58 -13.53 22.06
C THR A 983 35.77 -13.52 21.11
N ILE A 984 36.94 -13.90 21.62
CA ILE A 984 38.20 -14.03 20.88
C ILE A 984 38.69 -15.46 21.08
N ASP A 985 38.91 -16.20 19.98
CA ASP A 985 39.33 -17.60 20.00
C ASP A 985 38.49 -18.50 20.94
N GLY A 986 37.18 -18.28 20.94
CA GLY A 986 36.23 -19.02 21.78
C GLY A 986 36.20 -18.62 23.26
N LYS A 987 36.98 -17.62 23.68
CA LYS A 987 37.06 -17.15 25.08
C LYS A 987 36.49 -15.74 25.23
N LEU A 988 35.90 -15.46 26.39
CA LEU A 988 35.35 -14.15 26.71
C LEU A 988 36.47 -13.15 27.01
N ALA A 989 36.36 -11.93 26.44
CA ALA A 989 37.25 -10.82 26.76
C ALA A 989 36.44 -9.52 26.97
N ILE A 990 36.81 -8.76 27.99
CA ILE A 990 36.32 -7.40 28.24
C ILE A 990 37.06 -6.45 27.30
N ARG A 991 36.34 -5.46 26.76
CA ARG A 991 36.84 -4.52 25.76
C ARG A 991 36.72 -3.08 26.24
N PHE A 992 37.85 -2.38 26.25
CA PHE A 992 37.86 -0.91 26.25
C PHE A 992 37.89 -0.43 24.79
N CYS A 993 36.98 0.48 24.45
CA CYS A 993 37.07 1.26 23.22
C CYS A 993 37.12 2.74 23.56
N LEU A 994 38.26 3.37 23.29
CA LEU A 994 38.51 4.76 23.64
C LEU A 994 38.30 5.64 22.41
N LEU A 995 37.16 6.33 22.35
CA LEU A 995 36.85 7.29 21.28
C LEU A 995 36.26 8.59 21.81
N GLY A 996 35.48 8.51 22.89
CA GLY A 996 34.82 9.68 23.46
C GLY A 996 35.81 10.74 23.92
N PHE A 997 35.63 11.98 23.47
CA PHE A 997 36.51 13.09 23.80
C PHE A 997 36.48 13.54 25.27
N ARG A 998 35.60 12.94 26.10
CA ARG A 998 35.53 13.17 27.55
C ARG A 998 36.24 12.09 28.38
N LEU A 999 36.78 11.05 27.74
CA LEU A 999 37.55 9.98 28.38
C LEU A 999 39.03 10.35 28.43
N HIS A 1000 39.42 11.10 29.46
CA HIS A 1000 40.81 11.51 29.68
C HIS A 1000 41.56 10.59 30.64
N TYR A 1001 42.88 10.78 30.74
CA TYR A 1001 43.77 10.02 31.61
C TYR A 1001 43.25 9.89 33.05
N ASP A 1002 42.86 11.00 33.69
CA ASP A 1002 42.45 11.03 35.10
C ASP A 1002 41.24 10.13 35.39
N ARG A 1003 40.32 10.02 34.43
CA ARG A 1003 39.16 9.13 34.51
C ARG A 1003 39.57 7.68 34.36
N LEU A 1004 40.43 7.38 33.40
CA LEU A 1004 40.90 6.01 33.18
C LEU A 1004 41.81 5.51 34.31
N GLU A 1005 42.58 6.40 34.93
CA GLU A 1005 43.37 6.10 36.13
C GLU A 1005 42.47 5.74 37.31
N LYS A 1006 41.39 6.50 37.55
CA LYS A 1006 40.38 6.17 38.56
C LYS A 1006 39.72 4.83 38.25
N ALA A 1007 39.29 4.61 37.02
CA ALA A 1007 38.67 3.35 36.58
C ALA A 1007 39.62 2.15 36.75
N LEU A 1008 40.90 2.30 36.43
CA LEU A 1008 41.92 1.27 36.62
C LEU A 1008 42.11 0.94 38.11
N ASN A 1009 42.12 1.96 38.98
CA ASN A 1009 42.20 1.74 40.42
C ASN A 1009 40.95 1.04 40.97
N GLU A 1010 39.77 1.34 40.43
CA GLU A 1010 38.54 0.61 40.74
C GLU A 1010 38.62 -0.85 40.28
N ILE A 1011 39.11 -1.12 39.05
CA ILE A 1011 39.29 -2.49 38.54
C ILE A 1011 40.24 -3.29 39.44
N LYS A 1012 41.32 -2.69 39.95
CA LYS A 1012 42.27 -3.35 40.85
C LYS A 1012 41.65 -3.81 42.17
N THR A 1013 40.56 -3.20 42.64
CA THR A 1013 39.88 -3.64 43.87
C THR A 1013 38.82 -4.72 43.61
N MET A 1014 38.51 -5.01 42.35
CA MET A 1014 37.47 -5.97 41.94
C MET A 1014 38.02 -7.34 41.52
N VAL A 1015 39.36 -7.48 41.44
CA VAL A 1015 40.07 -8.69 41.00
C VAL A 1015 40.63 -9.50 42.16
#